data_AF-A0A4Y3R7C7-F1
#
_entry.id   AF-A0A4Y3R7C7-F1
#
_cell.length_a   1.000
_cell.length_b   1.000
_cell.length_c   1.000
_cell.angle_alpha   90.00
_cell.angle_beta   90.00
_cell.angle_gamma   90.00
#
_symmetry.space_group_name_H-M   'P 1'
#
loop_
_entity.id
_entity.type
_entity.pdbx_description
1 polymer ?
#
loop_
_entity_poly.entity_id
_entity_poly.type
_entity_poly.pdbx_seq_one_letter_code
_entity_poly.pdbx_strand_id
1 'polypeptide(L)'
;MAVPTTVRRSTLTLPVAPLGPENPLPVLAPPADAHTLDEDERAALPEQMARQVGYGPLRSVLPTRLRDGYGRERRPAALDTLVLENAQLRVTVLPGLGGRIGSLFHKPSGRELLYTNPVFQPADFALNGAWYSGGIEWNIGATGHTTLSCAPLHAAEVPAPGGDGVVLRLWEWERLRDVPFQVDLWLPDASEFLYVGVRLRNPHHRTVPVYWWSNIAVPEAEDTRVLAPAEESWHFAYERRLRRTPVPEWEGTDRTYPLRSEFPADYFYEVPEDERKWIASLDGHGRGLVQTSTDLLRGRKLFVWGSGPGGRRWQQWLTEPGTPGYAEIQAGLARTQLEHLPLEGGESLAWLEAYGPLAADPGAVHGADWAAARAHTAERLEAVLPRSAVEDAYARWLPCADAEPVGERLASGSGWGALEVARAGFALPGTPFDAGTLGPQQQPWAALLESGKLPAGPGDEPPGPTLVAPEWRELLESASAEGPEGGRELDFHLGVAQWHAGDRSQAVRSWERAVAAEPWWPALRCLGVADGLEGHDVRAAERLLAAVHDAHARLAHKETGPGSPVAAALAALAREAATALLRAGLAADAEAVLDALPGHARDRGRFRLLRARALLARGQRDAARALFDEGFDVADLREGEETLSDTWAELTDDPLPDRYDFRMRPAAG
;
A
#
# COMPACT_ATOMS: atom_id res chain seq x y z
N MET A 1 -29.29 4.12 31.33
CA MET A 1 -29.71 3.71 29.97
C MET A 1 -28.45 3.67 29.12
N ALA A 2 -28.17 2.55 28.46
CA ALA A 2 -27.02 2.48 27.55
C ALA A 2 -27.23 3.51 26.43
N VAL A 3 -26.17 4.20 26.03
CA VAL A 3 -26.22 5.12 24.88
C VAL A 3 -26.09 4.24 23.64
N PRO A 4 -27.10 4.20 22.75
CA PRO A 4 -27.03 3.39 21.56
C PRO A 4 -25.87 3.84 20.69
N THR A 5 -25.20 2.89 20.04
CA THR A 5 -24.16 3.21 19.06
C THR A 5 -24.72 4.05 17.93
N THR A 6 -23.99 5.10 17.57
CA THR A 6 -24.34 6.00 16.48
C THR A 6 -23.29 5.97 15.39
N VAL A 7 -23.73 6.13 14.14
CA VAL A 7 -22.89 6.31 12.97
C VAL A 7 -23.25 7.64 12.34
N ARG A 8 -22.25 8.46 12.03
CA ARG A 8 -22.48 9.76 11.40
C ARG A 8 -21.35 10.18 10.48
N ARG A 9 -21.67 10.96 9.46
CA ARG A 9 -20.67 11.69 8.67
C ARG A 9 -20.11 12.85 9.50
N SER A 10 -18.84 13.15 9.28
CA SER A 10 -18.10 14.22 9.95
C SER A 10 -16.96 14.68 9.04
N THR A 11 -16.25 15.72 9.46
CA THR A 11 -15.06 16.20 8.77
C THR A 11 -13.90 16.33 9.75
N LEU A 12 -12.70 15.98 9.30
CA LEU A 12 -11.44 16.19 10.02
C LEU A 12 -10.59 17.21 9.25
N THR A 13 -10.23 18.32 9.88
CA THR A 13 -9.36 19.34 9.26
C THR A 13 -7.95 19.16 9.77
N LEU A 14 -7.00 18.96 8.86
CA LEU A 14 -5.58 18.81 9.18
C LEU A 14 -4.69 19.30 8.01
N PRO A 15 -3.37 19.50 8.20
CA PRO A 15 -2.46 19.81 7.11
C PRO A 15 -2.31 18.63 6.13
N VAL A 16 -2.73 18.84 4.88
CA VAL A 16 -2.80 17.82 3.83
C VAL A 16 -1.84 18.19 2.70
N ALA A 17 -0.94 17.26 2.37
CA ALA A 17 -0.23 17.27 1.09
C ALA A 17 -1.12 16.58 0.03
N PRO A 18 -1.51 17.27 -1.06
CA PRO A 18 -2.33 16.67 -2.10
C PRO A 18 -1.65 15.45 -2.75
N LEU A 19 -2.43 14.41 -3.07
CA LEU A 19 -1.92 13.20 -3.75
C LEU A 19 -1.37 13.44 -5.15
N GLY A 20 -1.76 14.56 -5.77
CA GLY A 20 -1.44 14.86 -7.17
C GLY A 20 -2.17 13.94 -8.16
N PRO A 21 -1.90 14.10 -9.47
CA PRO A 21 -2.43 13.21 -10.50
C PRO A 21 -1.79 11.82 -10.43
N GLU A 22 -2.54 10.79 -10.83
CA GLU A 22 -1.99 9.43 -11.01
C GLU A 22 -1.01 9.39 -12.19
N ASN A 23 0.02 8.56 -12.09
CA ASN A 23 0.93 8.28 -13.19
C ASN A 23 0.21 7.48 -14.27
N PRO A 24 0.07 8.00 -15.51
CA PRO A 24 -0.71 7.32 -16.54
C PRO A 24 0.04 6.15 -17.19
N LEU A 25 1.35 6.01 -16.97
CA LEU A 25 2.16 4.98 -17.60
C LEU A 25 1.87 3.60 -16.98
N PRO A 26 1.66 2.54 -17.79
CA PRO A 26 1.50 1.20 -17.24
C PRO A 26 2.80 0.73 -16.58
N VAL A 27 2.72 0.18 -15.38
CA VAL A 27 3.89 -0.29 -14.63
C VAL A 27 4.34 -1.64 -15.20
N LEU A 28 5.27 -1.63 -16.15
CA LEU A 28 5.69 -2.85 -16.84
C LEU A 28 6.81 -3.60 -16.12
N ALA A 29 7.59 -2.90 -15.30
CA ALA A 29 8.64 -3.50 -14.49
C ALA A 29 8.04 -4.17 -13.24
N PRO A 30 8.67 -5.24 -12.72
CA PRO A 30 8.33 -5.75 -11.42
C PRO A 30 8.52 -4.65 -10.35
N PRO A 31 7.75 -4.67 -9.25
CA PRO A 31 8.02 -3.79 -8.12
C PRO A 31 9.47 -3.94 -7.69
N ALA A 32 10.18 -2.82 -7.51
CA ALA A 32 11.51 -2.85 -6.92
C ALA A 32 11.43 -3.49 -5.52
N ASP A 33 12.45 -4.23 -5.10
CA ASP A 33 12.52 -4.78 -3.74
C ASP A 33 11.39 -5.73 -3.37
N ALA A 34 10.93 -6.57 -4.31
CA ALA A 34 10.15 -7.75 -3.93
C ALA A 34 10.93 -8.52 -2.84
N HIS A 35 10.36 -8.65 -1.65
CA HIS A 35 10.94 -9.39 -0.54
C HIS A 35 11.01 -10.89 -0.86
N THR A 36 11.95 -11.25 -1.75
CA THR A 36 12.16 -12.61 -2.22
C THR A 36 13.33 -13.22 -1.48
N LEU A 37 13.09 -14.38 -0.89
CA LEU A 37 14.14 -15.22 -0.34
C LEU A 37 14.81 -16.01 -1.45
N ASP A 38 16.09 -16.33 -1.28
CA ASP A 38 16.75 -17.27 -2.17
C ASP A 38 16.24 -18.71 -1.96
N GLU A 39 16.64 -19.64 -2.85
CA GLU A 39 16.14 -21.01 -2.81
C GLU A 39 16.61 -21.78 -1.57
N ASP A 40 17.82 -21.53 -1.10
CA ASP A 40 18.40 -22.19 0.08
C ASP A 40 17.73 -21.70 1.37
N GLU A 41 17.50 -20.39 1.47
CA GLU A 41 16.74 -19.77 2.56
C GLU A 41 15.32 -20.30 2.61
N ARG A 42 14.65 -20.40 1.45
CA ARG A 42 13.31 -20.96 1.34
C ARG A 42 13.26 -22.43 1.74
N ALA A 43 14.25 -23.22 1.36
CA ALA A 43 14.35 -24.64 1.69
C ALA A 43 14.55 -24.88 3.20
N ALA A 44 15.11 -23.91 3.93
CA ALA A 44 15.30 -23.97 5.38
C ALA A 44 14.03 -23.61 6.18
N LEU A 45 12.98 -23.11 5.54
CA LEU A 45 11.72 -22.75 6.21
C LEU A 45 10.87 -23.98 6.53
N PRO A 46 9.95 -23.89 7.52
CA PRO A 46 8.92 -24.91 7.71
C PRO A 46 8.17 -25.20 6.40
N GLU A 47 7.85 -26.46 6.13
CA GLU A 47 7.35 -26.90 4.82
C GLU A 47 6.15 -26.09 4.30
N GLN A 48 5.16 -25.83 5.16
CA GLN A 48 3.99 -25.02 4.78
C GLN A 48 4.38 -23.60 4.40
N MET A 49 5.28 -22.99 5.18
CA MET A 49 5.79 -21.64 4.95
C MET A 49 6.59 -21.57 3.65
N ALA A 50 7.47 -22.55 3.39
CA ALA A 50 8.21 -22.64 2.15
C ALA A 50 7.29 -22.71 0.92
N ARG A 51 6.13 -23.38 1.02
CA ARG A 51 5.14 -23.44 -0.07
C ARG A 51 4.40 -22.11 -0.29
N GLN A 52 4.15 -21.36 0.78
CA GLN A 52 3.39 -20.10 0.75
C GLN A 52 4.26 -18.88 0.44
N VAL A 53 5.54 -18.90 0.84
CA VAL A 53 6.51 -17.87 0.47
C VAL A 53 6.72 -17.90 -1.05
N GLY A 54 6.50 -16.74 -1.68
CA GLY A 54 6.59 -16.60 -3.13
C GLY A 54 5.44 -17.28 -3.89
N TYR A 55 4.33 -17.63 -3.23
CA TYR A 55 3.14 -18.12 -3.92
C TYR A 55 2.43 -17.00 -4.68
N GLY A 56 2.45 -17.06 -6.01
CA GLY A 56 1.84 -16.06 -6.89
C GLY A 56 2.50 -14.68 -6.78
N PRO A 57 3.82 -14.53 -7.01
CA PRO A 57 4.52 -13.25 -6.83
C PRO A 57 3.98 -12.19 -7.80
N LEU A 58 3.93 -10.92 -7.35
CA LEU A 58 3.59 -9.83 -8.24
C LEU A 58 4.71 -9.60 -9.27
N ARG A 59 4.32 -9.54 -10.54
CA ARG A 59 5.21 -9.19 -11.66
C ARG A 59 5.12 -7.71 -12.05
N SER A 60 4.16 -7.01 -11.48
CA SER A 60 3.79 -5.63 -11.73
C SER A 60 2.63 -5.27 -10.78
N VAL A 61 2.38 -3.99 -10.56
CA VAL A 61 1.17 -3.51 -9.86
C VAL A 61 -0.01 -3.24 -10.79
N LEU A 62 0.07 -3.62 -12.07
CA LEU A 62 -1.08 -3.61 -12.97
C LEU A 62 -2.22 -4.48 -12.40
N PRO A 63 -3.49 -4.08 -12.59
CA PRO A 63 -3.96 -2.96 -13.42
C PRO A 63 -4.02 -1.61 -12.66
N THR A 64 -3.41 -1.50 -11.48
CA THR A 64 -3.31 -0.24 -10.74
C THR A 64 -2.23 0.66 -11.33
N ARG A 65 -2.39 1.97 -11.16
CA ARG A 65 -1.43 3.00 -11.58
C ARG A 65 -0.60 3.45 -10.38
N LEU A 66 0.62 3.92 -10.64
CA LEU A 66 1.40 4.58 -9.59
C LEU A 66 0.73 5.89 -9.20
N ARG A 67 0.86 6.22 -7.93
CA ARG A 67 0.45 7.47 -7.32
C ARG A 67 1.71 8.11 -6.76
N ASP A 68 2.41 8.84 -7.61
CA ASP A 68 3.71 9.49 -7.34
C ASP A 68 3.66 11.01 -7.58
N GLY A 69 2.44 11.56 -7.74
CA GLY A 69 2.20 12.98 -8.03
C GLY A 69 2.22 13.90 -6.81
N TYR A 70 2.37 13.34 -5.61
CA TYR A 70 2.27 14.11 -4.36
C TYR A 70 3.54 14.91 -4.06
N GLY A 71 3.35 16.03 -3.38
CA GLY A 71 4.43 16.89 -2.92
C GLY A 71 4.63 16.82 -1.40
N ARG A 72 5.41 17.77 -0.89
CA ARG A 72 5.70 17.94 0.54
C ARG A 72 5.05 19.21 1.13
N GLU A 73 4.50 20.07 0.27
CA GLU A 73 3.73 21.24 0.70
C GLU A 73 2.38 20.80 1.26
N ARG A 74 2.12 21.19 2.50
CA ARG A 74 0.87 20.88 3.21
C ARG A 74 0.05 22.15 3.37
N ARG A 75 -1.26 22.02 3.21
CA ARG A 75 -2.22 23.09 3.51
C ARG A 75 -3.38 22.54 4.32
N PRO A 76 -3.98 23.32 5.24
CA PRO A 76 -5.19 22.90 5.93
C PRO A 76 -6.26 22.50 4.92
N ALA A 77 -6.77 21.27 5.04
CA ALA A 77 -7.87 20.78 4.21
C ALA A 77 -8.80 19.88 5.04
N ALA A 78 -10.05 19.86 4.62
CA ALA A 78 -11.09 19.01 5.19
C ALA A 78 -11.03 17.62 4.55
N LEU A 79 -10.98 16.58 5.39
CA LEU A 79 -11.13 15.19 5.01
C LEU A 79 -12.48 14.67 5.51
N ASP A 80 -13.21 13.98 4.63
CA ASP A 80 -14.46 13.33 5.02
C ASP A 80 -14.18 12.14 5.94
N THR A 81 -14.99 12.02 6.98
CA THR A 81 -14.87 10.97 7.99
C THR A 81 -16.22 10.37 8.34
N LEU A 82 -16.21 9.11 8.75
CA LEU A 82 -17.35 8.46 9.40
C LEU A 82 -16.99 8.23 10.86
N VAL A 83 -17.90 8.54 11.77
CA VAL A 83 -17.68 8.39 13.22
C VAL A 83 -18.64 7.34 13.76
N LEU A 84 -18.07 6.26 14.33
CA LEU A 84 -18.77 5.28 15.15
C LEU A 84 -18.58 5.63 16.62
N GLU A 85 -19.65 5.78 17.38
CA GLU A 85 -19.55 6.26 18.76
C GLU A 85 -20.58 5.62 19.68
N ASN A 86 -20.12 5.04 20.79
CA ASN A 86 -20.94 4.56 21.92
C ASN A 86 -20.52 5.28 23.22
N ALA A 87 -20.89 4.78 24.40
CA ALA A 87 -20.50 5.42 25.67
C ALA A 87 -18.98 5.35 25.97
N GLN A 88 -18.28 4.35 25.42
CA GLN A 88 -16.88 4.01 25.76
C GLN A 88 -15.86 4.48 24.71
N LEU A 89 -16.19 4.33 23.43
CA LEU A 89 -15.30 4.56 22.31
C LEU A 89 -15.86 5.62 21.35
N ARG A 90 -14.95 6.34 20.70
CA ARG A 90 -15.19 7.09 19.47
C ARG A 90 -14.17 6.60 18.42
N VAL A 91 -14.68 6.07 17.33
CA VAL A 91 -13.90 5.55 16.20
C VAL A 91 -14.06 6.50 15.03
N THR A 92 -12.96 7.00 14.48
CA THR A 92 -12.97 7.86 13.28
C THR A 92 -12.41 7.10 12.10
N VAL A 93 -13.21 6.97 11.03
CA VAL A 93 -12.88 6.22 9.82
C VAL A 93 -12.70 7.19 8.66
N LEU A 94 -11.70 6.95 7.82
CA LEU A 94 -11.37 7.73 6.63
C LEU A 94 -11.80 6.96 5.37
N PRO A 95 -13.08 7.03 4.94
CA PRO A 95 -13.56 6.23 3.81
C PRO A 95 -12.86 6.56 2.49
N GLY A 96 -12.37 7.80 2.31
CA GLY A 96 -11.61 8.22 1.14
C GLY A 96 -10.14 7.78 1.12
N LEU A 97 -9.64 7.23 2.23
CA LEU A 97 -8.24 6.85 2.42
C LEU A 97 -8.15 5.42 2.97
N GLY A 98 -8.50 4.45 2.11
CA GLY A 98 -8.42 3.03 2.39
C GLY A 98 -9.45 2.51 3.41
N GLY A 99 -10.44 3.33 3.79
CA GLY A 99 -11.33 3.02 4.91
C GLY A 99 -10.58 2.87 6.24
N ARG A 100 -9.44 3.53 6.36
CA ARG A 100 -8.56 3.42 7.53
C ARG A 100 -9.27 3.91 8.79
N ILE A 101 -9.09 3.22 9.92
CA ILE A 101 -9.45 3.79 11.22
C ILE A 101 -8.35 4.78 11.59
N GLY A 102 -8.64 6.08 11.47
CA GLY A 102 -7.69 7.15 11.78
C GLY A 102 -7.56 7.44 13.27
N SER A 103 -8.54 7.08 14.10
CA SER A 103 -8.54 7.28 15.56
C SER A 103 -9.44 6.26 16.26
N LEU A 104 -9.00 5.77 17.42
CA LEU A 104 -9.75 4.90 18.34
C LEU A 104 -9.63 5.48 19.76
N PHE A 105 -10.50 6.45 20.05
CA PHE A 105 -10.44 7.20 21.29
C PHE A 105 -11.25 6.52 22.40
N HIS A 106 -10.57 6.16 23.49
CA HIS A 106 -11.17 5.61 24.70
C HIS A 106 -11.58 6.72 25.67
N LYS A 107 -12.89 6.95 25.78
CA LYS A 107 -13.49 8.06 26.52
C LYS A 107 -13.29 7.98 28.03
N PRO A 108 -13.47 6.84 28.71
CA PRO A 108 -13.27 6.74 30.15
C PRO A 108 -11.88 7.15 30.61
N SER A 109 -10.84 6.78 29.86
CA SER A 109 -9.46 7.16 30.19
C SER A 109 -8.99 8.46 29.51
N GLY A 110 -9.79 9.04 28.62
CA GLY A 110 -9.40 10.20 27.82
C GLY A 110 -8.17 9.94 26.93
N ARG A 111 -8.01 8.71 26.42
CA ARG A 111 -6.80 8.26 25.72
C ARG A 111 -7.08 7.91 24.28
N GLU A 112 -6.21 8.38 23.39
CA GLU A 112 -6.09 7.83 22.04
C GLU A 112 -5.29 6.53 22.09
N LEU A 113 -5.87 5.43 21.59
CA LEU A 113 -5.23 4.10 21.63
C LEU A 113 -4.27 3.88 20.47
N LEU A 114 -4.40 4.66 19.38
CA LEU A 114 -3.58 4.57 18.19
C LEU A 114 -2.56 5.72 18.11
N TYR A 115 -1.53 5.57 17.30
CA TYR A 115 -0.80 6.76 16.82
C TYR A 115 -1.65 7.45 15.76
N THR A 116 -2.08 8.68 16.05
CA THR A 116 -2.80 9.55 15.12
C THR A 116 -1.81 10.53 14.49
N ASN A 117 -1.54 10.37 13.19
CA ASN A 117 -0.68 11.31 12.48
C ASN A 117 -1.40 12.67 12.40
N PRO A 118 -0.79 13.77 12.89
CA PRO A 118 -1.41 15.09 12.85
C PRO A 118 -1.47 15.69 11.43
N VAL A 119 -0.82 15.06 10.45
CA VAL A 119 -0.81 15.47 9.05
C VAL A 119 -1.19 14.33 8.11
N PHE A 120 -1.61 14.67 6.90
CA PHE A 120 -1.68 13.72 5.79
C PHE A 120 -0.51 14.02 4.85
N GLN A 121 0.50 13.15 4.91
CA GLN A 121 1.70 13.24 4.09
C GLN A 121 1.93 11.91 3.39
N PRO A 122 1.57 11.80 2.10
CA PRO A 122 1.91 10.64 1.30
C PRO A 122 3.42 10.45 1.13
N ALA A 123 3.85 9.19 1.03
CA ALA A 123 5.21 8.72 0.72
C ALA A 123 5.20 7.33 0.05
N ASP A 124 6.32 6.96 -0.59
CA ASP A 124 6.44 5.77 -1.46
C ASP A 124 6.72 4.49 -0.66
N PHE A 125 5.68 4.04 0.05
CA PHE A 125 5.62 2.79 0.84
C PHE A 125 4.51 1.82 0.37
N ALA A 126 3.45 2.32 -0.26
CA ALA A 126 2.41 1.46 -0.83
C ALA A 126 2.90 0.77 -2.10
N LEU A 127 2.27 -0.34 -2.45
CA LEU A 127 2.54 -1.05 -3.71
C LEU A 127 2.44 -0.12 -4.93
N ASN A 128 1.50 0.83 -4.94
CA ASN A 128 1.37 1.84 -5.99
C ASN A 128 2.05 3.19 -5.66
N GLY A 129 2.81 3.26 -4.57
CA GLY A 129 3.61 4.42 -4.18
C GLY A 129 2.94 5.47 -3.33
N ALA A 130 1.63 5.42 -3.04
CA ALA A 130 1.00 6.38 -2.12
C ALA A 130 0.53 5.74 -0.82
N TRP A 131 1.28 5.98 0.25
CA TRP A 131 0.95 5.57 1.61
C TRP A 131 1.14 6.72 2.61
N TYR A 132 0.46 6.66 3.75
CA TYR A 132 0.62 7.60 4.86
C TYR A 132 0.61 6.84 6.19
N SER A 133 1.21 7.39 7.26
CA SER A 133 1.29 6.72 8.56
C SER A 133 0.11 7.00 9.50
N GLY A 134 -0.04 6.16 10.53
CA GLY A 134 -1.04 6.30 11.59
C GLY A 134 -2.33 5.50 11.37
N GLY A 135 -3.02 5.18 12.47
CA GLY A 135 -4.30 4.46 12.44
C GLY A 135 -4.20 2.94 12.24
N ILE A 136 -5.31 2.32 11.79
CA ILE A 136 -5.41 0.89 11.44
C ILE A 136 -5.68 0.74 9.94
N GLU A 137 -4.73 0.17 9.21
CA GLU A 137 -4.77 -0.09 7.78
C GLU A 137 -5.09 -1.55 7.45
N TRP A 138 -5.86 -1.75 6.38
CA TRP A 138 -6.28 -3.06 5.86
C TRP A 138 -5.43 -3.47 4.65
N ASN A 139 -4.33 -4.20 4.88
CA ASN A 139 -3.42 -4.58 3.80
C ASN A 139 -3.87 -5.87 3.11
N ILE A 140 -4.48 -5.72 1.94
CA ILE A 140 -4.92 -6.80 1.03
C ILE A 140 -4.18 -6.74 -0.31
N GLY A 141 -4.10 -7.89 -0.98
CA GLY A 141 -3.65 -8.04 -2.37
C GLY A 141 -2.29 -8.74 -2.47
N ALA A 142 -1.23 -8.07 -2.04
CA ALA A 142 0.12 -8.64 -2.01
C ALA A 142 0.95 -8.12 -0.84
N THR A 143 2.14 -8.68 -0.67
CA THR A 143 3.10 -8.29 0.37
C THR A 143 3.38 -6.79 0.35
N GLY A 144 3.22 -6.14 1.52
CA GLY A 144 3.45 -4.71 1.71
C GLY A 144 2.15 -3.93 1.88
N HIS A 145 2.26 -2.60 1.87
CA HIS A 145 1.11 -1.73 2.01
C HIS A 145 0.25 -1.73 0.75
N THR A 146 -1.08 -1.86 0.91
CA THR A 146 -2.01 -2.08 -0.21
C THR A 146 -2.06 -0.91 -1.20
N THR A 147 -2.48 -1.17 -2.44
CA THR A 147 -2.74 -0.10 -3.43
C THR A 147 -3.94 0.78 -3.07
N LEU A 148 -4.73 0.32 -2.09
CA LEU A 148 -5.92 0.99 -1.59
C LEU A 148 -5.65 1.96 -0.44
N SER A 149 -4.41 2.11 0.06
CA SER A 149 -4.11 2.94 1.23
C SER A 149 -4.61 4.38 1.09
N CYS A 150 -4.53 4.94 -0.13
CA CYS A 150 -5.04 6.27 -0.44
C CYS A 150 -6.28 6.25 -1.37
N ALA A 151 -7.00 5.13 -1.46
CA ALA A 151 -8.16 4.96 -2.36
C ALA A 151 -9.49 5.05 -1.60
N PRO A 152 -10.58 5.49 -2.24
CA PRO A 152 -11.90 5.48 -1.61
C PRO A 152 -12.46 4.07 -1.52
N LEU A 153 -13.16 3.77 -0.42
CA LEU A 153 -13.97 2.56 -0.25
C LEU A 153 -15.45 2.93 -0.23
N HIS A 154 -16.30 1.99 -0.65
CA HIS A 154 -17.73 2.11 -0.38
C HIS A 154 -17.98 1.97 1.11
N ALA A 155 -18.97 2.70 1.63
CA ALA A 155 -19.35 2.63 3.03
C ALA A 155 -20.86 2.74 3.21
N ALA A 156 -21.44 1.93 4.09
CA ALA A 156 -22.85 1.99 4.43
C ALA A 156 -23.13 1.32 5.79
N GLU A 157 -24.32 1.56 6.33
CA GLU A 157 -24.79 0.86 7.53
C GLU A 157 -25.42 -0.48 7.14
N VAL A 158 -25.24 -1.50 7.99
CA VAL A 158 -25.99 -2.77 7.93
C VAL A 158 -26.55 -3.07 9.32
N PRO A 159 -27.61 -3.88 9.45
CA PRO A 159 -28.16 -4.27 10.74
C PRO A 159 -27.09 -4.93 11.63
N ALA A 160 -27.01 -4.50 12.89
CA ALA A 160 -26.12 -5.15 13.85
C ALA A 160 -26.58 -6.58 14.17
N PRO A 161 -25.65 -7.47 14.58
CA PRO A 161 -26.01 -8.78 15.09
C PRO A 161 -27.00 -8.69 16.25
N GLY A 162 -28.15 -9.38 16.13
CA GLY A 162 -29.25 -9.32 17.10
C GLY A 162 -30.32 -8.27 16.80
N GLY A 163 -30.11 -7.39 15.81
CA GLY A 163 -31.12 -6.44 15.30
C GLY A 163 -31.18 -5.09 16.02
N ASP A 164 -30.52 -4.95 17.17
CA ASP A 164 -30.44 -3.70 17.93
C ASP A 164 -29.14 -2.94 17.60
N GLY A 165 -29.25 -1.92 16.73
CA GLY A 165 -28.12 -1.08 16.31
C GLY A 165 -27.64 -1.35 14.89
N VAL A 166 -26.47 -0.79 14.56
CA VAL A 166 -25.88 -0.84 13.21
C VAL A 166 -24.39 -1.21 13.25
N VAL A 167 -23.93 -1.78 12.14
CA VAL A 167 -22.52 -1.99 11.80
C VAL A 167 -22.18 -1.04 10.64
N LEU A 168 -21.02 -0.40 10.68
CA LEU A 168 -20.50 0.31 9.51
C LEU A 168 -19.72 -0.68 8.65
N ARG A 169 -20.24 -1.00 7.47
CA ARG A 169 -19.58 -1.82 6.48
C ARG A 169 -18.79 -0.96 5.50
N LEU A 170 -17.56 -1.39 5.24
CA LEU A 170 -16.68 -0.89 4.19
C LEU A 170 -16.44 -2.02 3.18
N TRP A 171 -16.42 -1.72 1.88
CA TRP A 171 -16.08 -2.72 0.86
C TRP A 171 -15.47 -2.07 -0.39
N GLU A 172 -14.65 -2.84 -1.09
CA GLU A 172 -14.06 -2.46 -2.39
C GLU A 172 -13.55 -3.72 -3.12
N TRP A 173 -13.22 -3.56 -4.40
CA TRP A 173 -12.58 -4.55 -5.25
C TRP A 173 -11.06 -4.37 -5.26
N GLU A 174 -10.31 -5.31 -4.68
CA GLU A 174 -8.85 -5.33 -4.77
C GLU A 174 -8.44 -5.85 -6.15
N ARG A 175 -7.75 -5.00 -6.92
CA ARG A 175 -7.54 -5.22 -8.36
C ARG A 175 -6.29 -6.02 -8.70
N LEU A 176 -5.32 -6.13 -7.80
CA LEU A 176 -4.11 -6.90 -8.05
C LEU A 176 -4.39 -8.41 -8.07
N ARG A 177 -5.29 -8.87 -7.20
CA ARG A 177 -5.73 -10.27 -7.10
C ARG A 177 -7.14 -10.49 -7.63
N ASP A 178 -7.81 -9.41 -8.01
CA ASP A 178 -9.14 -9.42 -8.60
C ASP A 178 -10.18 -10.01 -7.64
N VAL A 179 -10.19 -9.55 -6.38
CA VAL A 179 -11.05 -10.09 -5.32
C VAL A 179 -11.79 -8.98 -4.57
N PRO A 180 -13.10 -9.14 -4.29
CA PRO A 180 -13.81 -8.25 -3.38
C PRO A 180 -13.48 -8.58 -1.91
N PHE A 181 -13.45 -7.55 -1.08
CA PHE A 181 -13.36 -7.68 0.37
C PHE A 181 -14.35 -6.76 1.08
N GLN A 182 -14.66 -7.09 2.33
CA GLN A 182 -15.41 -6.22 3.22
C GLN A 182 -14.78 -6.16 4.62
N VAL A 183 -15.01 -5.04 5.29
CA VAL A 183 -14.65 -4.77 6.69
C VAL A 183 -15.88 -4.20 7.40
N ASP A 184 -16.33 -4.89 8.43
CA ASP A 184 -17.52 -4.57 9.21
C ASP A 184 -17.09 -4.07 10.60
N LEU A 185 -17.28 -2.77 10.85
CA LEU A 185 -16.99 -2.14 12.12
C LEU A 185 -18.23 -2.20 13.03
N TRP A 186 -18.15 -3.03 14.05
CA TRP A 186 -19.24 -3.28 14.98
C TRP A 186 -18.85 -2.84 16.40
N LEU A 187 -19.59 -1.86 16.92
CA LEU A 187 -19.38 -1.32 18.25
C LEU A 187 -20.67 -1.50 19.08
N PRO A 188 -20.79 -2.51 19.95
CA PRO A 188 -21.94 -2.65 20.83
C PRO A 188 -22.01 -1.55 21.90
N ASP A 189 -23.21 -1.14 22.32
CA ASP A 189 -23.47 0.06 23.15
C ASP A 189 -22.60 0.22 24.41
N ALA A 190 -22.32 -0.87 25.12
CA ALA A 190 -21.55 -0.87 26.36
C ALA A 190 -20.11 -1.42 26.20
N SER A 191 -19.73 -1.80 24.98
CA SER A 191 -18.42 -2.40 24.71
C SER A 191 -17.30 -1.36 24.77
N GLU A 192 -16.23 -1.68 25.49
CA GLU A 192 -14.94 -0.97 25.41
C GLU A 192 -14.07 -1.46 24.23
N PHE A 193 -14.56 -2.47 23.48
CA PHE A 193 -13.90 -3.04 22.32
C PHE A 193 -14.68 -2.76 21.04
N LEU A 194 -13.95 -2.37 19.99
CA LEU A 194 -14.42 -2.39 18.62
C LEU A 194 -14.22 -3.79 18.06
N TYR A 195 -15.30 -4.42 17.60
CA TYR A 195 -15.22 -5.64 16.80
C TYR A 195 -15.11 -5.29 15.32
N VAL A 196 -14.22 -5.99 14.62
CA VAL A 196 -13.98 -5.81 13.18
C VAL A 196 -14.12 -7.16 12.49
N GLY A 197 -15.22 -7.35 11.78
CA GLY A 197 -15.45 -8.54 10.97
C GLY A 197 -14.90 -8.34 9.57
N VAL A 198 -14.04 -9.23 9.11
CA VAL A 198 -13.47 -9.15 7.76
C VAL A 198 -13.90 -10.38 6.98
N ARG A 199 -14.22 -10.17 5.70
CA ARG A 199 -14.48 -11.27 4.77
C ARG A 199 -13.84 -11.03 3.42
N LEU A 200 -13.11 -12.03 2.95
CA LEU A 200 -12.53 -12.12 1.61
C LEU A 200 -13.28 -13.19 0.82
N ARG A 201 -13.55 -12.91 -0.45
CA ARG A 201 -14.29 -13.83 -1.32
C ARG A 201 -13.54 -14.03 -2.61
N ASN A 202 -13.52 -15.26 -3.10
CA ASN A 202 -13.10 -15.56 -4.45
C ASN A 202 -14.34 -15.88 -5.30
N PRO A 203 -14.90 -14.90 -6.03
CA PRO A 203 -16.06 -15.15 -6.88
C PRO A 203 -15.70 -15.89 -8.19
N HIS A 204 -14.40 -16.07 -8.47
CA HIS A 204 -13.93 -16.76 -9.66
C HIS A 204 -13.98 -18.28 -9.52
N HIS A 205 -13.78 -18.98 -10.63
CA HIS A 205 -13.63 -20.44 -10.65
C HIS A 205 -12.18 -20.90 -10.43
N ARG A 206 -11.21 -19.99 -10.48
CA ARG A 206 -9.78 -20.25 -10.32
C ARG A 206 -9.33 -19.93 -8.89
N THR A 207 -8.34 -20.66 -8.40
CA THR A 207 -7.66 -20.33 -7.13
C THR A 207 -6.97 -18.97 -7.23
N VAL A 208 -7.07 -18.15 -6.18
CA VAL A 208 -6.39 -16.85 -6.09
C VAL A 208 -5.45 -16.80 -4.88
N PRO A 209 -4.26 -16.18 -5.00
CA PRO A 209 -3.40 -15.94 -3.85
C PRO A 209 -3.95 -14.79 -3.01
N VAL A 210 -4.13 -15.04 -1.72
CA VAL A 210 -4.68 -14.12 -0.74
C VAL A 210 -3.61 -13.67 0.24
N TYR A 211 -3.66 -12.37 0.56
CA TYR A 211 -2.84 -11.71 1.55
C TYR A 211 -3.74 -10.82 2.41
N TRP A 212 -3.58 -10.89 3.73
CA TRP A 212 -4.22 -9.95 4.65
C TRP A 212 -3.34 -9.68 5.86
N TRP A 213 -3.14 -8.39 6.15
CA TRP A 213 -2.57 -7.89 7.41
C TRP A 213 -3.29 -6.62 7.87
N SER A 214 -3.82 -6.63 9.09
CA SER A 214 -4.32 -5.44 9.78
C SER A 214 -3.13 -4.73 10.44
N ASN A 215 -2.65 -3.65 9.85
CA ASN A 215 -1.49 -2.88 10.33
C ASN A 215 -1.93 -1.76 11.28
N ILE A 216 -1.36 -1.68 12.47
CA ILE A 216 -1.81 -0.81 13.55
C ILE A 216 -0.64 0.05 14.03
N ALA A 217 -0.70 1.34 13.73
CA ALA A 217 0.27 2.29 14.26
C ALA A 217 -0.04 2.56 15.74
N VAL A 218 0.92 2.28 16.62
CA VAL A 218 0.85 2.52 18.07
C VAL A 218 1.88 3.56 18.49
N PRO A 219 1.58 4.42 19.47
CA PRO A 219 2.57 5.38 19.97
C PRO A 219 3.82 4.65 20.44
N GLU A 220 5.00 5.19 20.09
CA GLU A 220 6.28 4.69 20.62
C GLU A 220 6.82 5.61 21.70
N ALA A 221 7.43 5.03 22.73
CA ALA A 221 8.19 5.70 23.77
C ALA A 221 9.24 4.74 24.34
N GLU A 222 10.20 5.25 25.11
CA GLU A 222 11.28 4.44 25.70
C GLU A 222 10.76 3.30 26.59
N ASP A 223 9.62 3.52 27.23
CA ASP A 223 8.93 2.61 28.14
C ASP A 223 7.73 1.89 27.50
N THR A 224 7.56 1.99 26.18
CA THR A 224 6.53 1.22 25.48
C THR A 224 7.03 -0.19 25.20
N ARG A 225 6.30 -1.20 25.68
CA ARG A 225 6.59 -2.62 25.48
C ARG A 225 5.50 -3.28 24.65
N VAL A 226 5.91 -4.04 23.64
CA VAL A 226 5.03 -4.85 22.80
C VAL A 226 5.02 -6.28 23.30
N LEU A 227 3.84 -6.83 23.55
CA LEU A 227 3.67 -8.18 24.08
C LEU A 227 2.86 -9.04 23.12
N ALA A 228 3.28 -10.29 22.96
CA ALA A 228 2.60 -11.32 22.18
C ALA A 228 2.82 -12.70 22.83
N PRO A 229 1.94 -13.68 22.61
CA PRO A 229 2.03 -15.02 23.20
C PRO A 229 3.06 -15.88 22.44
N ALA A 230 4.32 -15.45 22.41
CA ALA A 230 5.40 -16.12 21.68
C ALA A 230 6.72 -16.06 22.44
N GLU A 231 7.54 -17.10 22.27
CA GLU A 231 8.91 -17.21 22.80
C GLU A 231 9.96 -17.05 21.70
N GLU A 232 9.53 -17.07 20.44
CA GLU A 232 10.37 -16.92 19.26
C GLU A 232 9.68 -16.03 18.23
N SER A 233 10.47 -15.42 17.36
CA SER A 233 9.99 -14.64 16.22
C SER A 233 10.82 -14.93 14.97
N TRP A 234 10.27 -14.64 13.80
CA TRP A 234 11.05 -14.48 12.59
C TRP A 234 11.45 -13.02 12.43
N HIS A 235 12.74 -12.75 12.48
CA HIS A 235 13.35 -11.46 12.22
C HIS A 235 13.61 -11.29 10.72
N PHE A 236 13.14 -10.18 10.15
CA PHE A 236 13.43 -9.76 8.79
C PHE A 236 13.84 -8.29 8.80
N ALA A 237 15.02 -7.99 8.26
CA ALA A 237 15.54 -6.63 8.18
C ALA A 237 16.09 -6.37 6.77
N TYR A 238 16.67 -5.19 6.53
CA TYR A 238 17.09 -4.76 5.20
C TYR A 238 18.29 -5.53 4.61
N GLU A 239 18.88 -6.49 5.35
CA GLU A 239 19.73 -7.55 4.79
C GLU A 239 18.94 -8.65 4.03
N ARG A 240 17.60 -8.58 4.05
CA ARG A 240 16.64 -9.44 3.33
C ARG A 240 16.72 -10.93 3.67
N ARG A 241 17.14 -11.25 4.90
CA ARG A 241 17.19 -12.63 5.40
C ARG A 241 16.17 -12.84 6.48
N LEU A 242 15.42 -13.94 6.39
CA LEU A 242 14.50 -14.35 7.43
C LEU A 242 15.21 -15.26 8.44
N ARG A 243 15.24 -14.88 9.72
CA ARG A 243 15.94 -15.63 10.78
C ARG A 243 15.03 -15.88 11.97
N ARG A 244 15.05 -17.08 12.52
CA ARG A 244 14.37 -17.37 13.79
C ARG A 244 15.19 -16.82 14.95
N THR A 245 14.57 -16.06 15.84
CA THR A 245 15.22 -15.39 16.99
C THR A 245 14.40 -15.58 18.26
N PRO A 246 15.04 -15.69 19.44
CA PRO A 246 14.35 -15.75 20.72
C PRO A 246 13.69 -14.42 21.08
N VAL A 247 12.61 -14.49 21.87
CA VAL A 247 11.89 -13.34 22.44
C VAL A 247 11.92 -13.47 23.97
N PRO A 248 12.24 -12.39 24.71
CA PRO A 248 12.26 -11.00 24.26
C PRO A 248 13.66 -10.50 23.83
N GLU A 249 14.73 -11.19 24.23
CA GLU A 249 16.09 -10.73 24.04
C GLU A 249 16.79 -11.43 22.87
N TRP A 250 17.37 -10.63 21.96
CA TRP A 250 18.21 -11.12 20.89
C TRP A 250 19.38 -10.15 20.66
N GLU A 251 20.61 -10.69 20.58
CA GLU A 251 21.86 -9.93 20.53
C GLU A 251 22.03 -8.97 21.72
N GLY A 252 21.67 -9.44 22.93
CA GLY A 252 21.80 -8.68 24.18
C GLY A 252 20.83 -7.50 24.31
N THR A 253 19.83 -7.41 23.44
CA THR A 253 18.83 -6.34 23.44
C THR A 253 17.44 -6.92 23.51
N ASP A 254 16.63 -6.43 24.46
CA ASP A 254 15.19 -6.73 24.49
C ASP A 254 14.49 -6.03 23.31
N ARG A 255 14.08 -6.82 22.32
CA ARG A 255 13.45 -6.37 21.07
C ARG A 255 11.96 -6.08 21.21
N THR A 256 11.38 -6.29 22.40
CA THR A 256 9.98 -5.95 22.69
C THR A 256 9.78 -4.46 22.97
N TYR A 257 10.86 -3.68 23.12
CA TYR A 257 10.82 -2.22 23.24
C TYR A 257 11.27 -1.59 21.91
N PRO A 258 10.36 -0.95 21.13
CA PRO A 258 10.66 -0.52 19.77
C PRO A 258 11.91 0.36 19.64
N LEU A 259 12.12 1.30 20.56
CA LEU A 259 13.24 2.25 20.53
C LEU A 259 14.60 1.63 20.92
N ARG A 260 14.65 0.38 21.38
CA ARG A 260 15.92 -0.30 21.70
C ARG A 260 16.61 -0.87 20.47
N SER A 261 15.91 -1.00 19.34
CA SER A 261 16.55 -1.33 18.06
C SER A 261 17.21 -0.09 17.46
N GLU A 262 18.38 -0.27 16.85
CA GLU A 262 19.06 0.81 16.12
C GLU A 262 18.47 0.99 14.72
N PHE A 263 18.27 -0.13 14.01
CA PHE A 263 17.76 -0.15 12.64
C PHE A 263 16.32 -0.66 12.57
N PRO A 264 15.60 -0.30 11.50
CA PRO A 264 14.27 -0.83 11.26
C PRO A 264 14.28 -2.33 10.95
N ALA A 265 13.30 -3.02 11.49
CA ALA A 265 13.17 -4.46 11.36
C ALA A 265 11.73 -4.93 11.63
N ASP A 266 11.40 -6.07 11.03
CA ASP A 266 10.19 -6.82 11.29
C ASP A 266 10.48 -7.99 12.24
N TYR A 267 9.60 -8.17 13.22
CA TYR A 267 9.55 -9.31 14.13
C TYR A 267 8.19 -9.99 13.99
N PHE A 268 8.13 -11.11 13.28
CA PHE A 268 6.93 -11.93 13.16
C PHE A 268 6.91 -12.98 14.27
N TYR A 269 6.14 -12.74 15.33
CA TYR A 269 6.01 -13.65 16.48
C TYR A 269 5.42 -15.01 16.06
N GLU A 270 6.14 -16.09 16.39
CA GLU A 270 5.65 -17.45 16.16
C GLU A 270 4.71 -17.84 17.30
N VAL A 271 3.45 -17.42 17.18
CA VAL A 271 2.39 -17.75 18.14
C VAL A 271 2.01 -19.24 17.99
N PRO A 272 2.00 -20.03 19.08
CA PRO A 272 1.56 -21.42 19.04
C PRO A 272 0.12 -21.57 18.51
N GLU A 273 -0.18 -22.73 17.92
CA GLU A 273 -1.46 -22.96 17.24
C GLU A 273 -2.65 -22.89 18.20
N ASP A 274 -2.57 -23.51 19.37
CA ASP A 274 -3.66 -23.55 20.35
C ASP A 274 -3.77 -22.28 21.22
N GLU A 275 -2.72 -21.45 21.22
CA GLU A 275 -2.66 -20.22 22.01
C GLU A 275 -3.62 -19.14 21.48
N ARG A 276 -4.19 -18.35 22.39
CA ARG A 276 -5.06 -17.23 22.00
C ARG A 276 -4.26 -16.23 21.16
N LYS A 277 -4.80 -15.80 20.01
CA LYS A 277 -4.12 -14.84 19.13
C LYS A 277 -4.30 -13.41 19.66
N TRP A 278 -3.21 -12.77 20.10
CA TRP A 278 -3.22 -11.37 20.56
C TRP A 278 -1.85 -10.69 20.41
N ILE A 279 -1.87 -9.36 20.33
CA ILE A 279 -0.69 -8.50 20.44
C ILE A 279 -1.09 -7.20 21.16
N ALA A 280 -0.27 -6.73 22.10
CA ALA A 280 -0.54 -5.55 22.89
C ALA A 280 0.64 -4.58 22.85
N SER A 281 0.36 -3.28 22.86
CA SER A 281 1.36 -2.21 23.07
C SER A 281 0.99 -1.46 24.35
N LEU A 282 1.81 -1.60 25.38
CA LEU A 282 1.57 -1.02 26.71
C LEU A 282 2.68 -0.04 27.08
N ASP A 283 2.29 1.12 27.60
CA ASP A 283 3.22 2.13 28.14
C ASP A 283 3.82 1.71 29.50
N GLY A 284 4.71 2.53 30.06
CA GLY A 284 5.34 2.29 31.37
C GLY A 284 4.38 2.18 32.56
N HIS A 285 3.10 2.51 32.38
CA HIS A 285 2.04 2.33 33.38
C HIS A 285 1.23 1.05 33.15
N GLY A 286 1.65 0.20 32.21
CA GLY A 286 0.98 -1.04 31.84
C GLY A 286 -0.33 -0.80 31.09
N ARG A 287 -0.49 0.33 30.40
CA ARG A 287 -1.74 0.71 29.73
C ARG A 287 -1.52 0.95 28.24
N GLY A 288 -2.49 0.57 27.42
CA GLY A 288 -2.44 0.85 25.99
C GLY A 288 -3.47 0.07 25.18
N LEU A 289 -3.09 -0.30 23.96
CA LEU A 289 -3.93 -1.03 23.02
C LEU A 289 -3.65 -2.53 23.10
N VAL A 290 -4.71 -3.33 22.98
CA VAL A 290 -4.61 -4.75 22.61
C VAL A 290 -5.43 -5.02 21.36
N GLN A 291 -4.86 -5.83 20.47
CA GLN A 291 -5.56 -6.49 19.36
C GLN A 291 -5.62 -7.99 19.65
N THR A 292 -6.80 -8.58 19.47
CA THR A 292 -7.01 -10.04 19.53
C THR A 292 -7.96 -10.46 18.41
N SER A 293 -7.99 -11.73 18.05
CA SER A 293 -8.84 -12.22 16.96
C SER A 293 -9.27 -13.66 17.17
N THR A 294 -10.21 -14.12 16.36
CA THR A 294 -10.42 -15.56 16.10
C THR A 294 -9.16 -16.19 15.48
N ASP A 295 -9.04 -17.51 15.56
CA ASP A 295 -7.79 -18.23 15.31
C ASP A 295 -7.27 -18.19 13.85
N LEU A 296 -8.15 -17.91 12.88
CA LEU A 296 -7.77 -17.84 11.46
C LEU A 296 -6.68 -16.79 11.19
N LEU A 297 -6.70 -15.67 11.92
CA LEU A 297 -5.72 -14.60 11.79
C LEU A 297 -4.49 -14.94 12.67
N ARG A 298 -3.62 -15.81 12.15
CA ARG A 298 -2.54 -16.45 12.90
C ARG A 298 -1.36 -15.52 13.23
N GLY A 299 -0.92 -14.69 12.29
CA GLY A 299 0.31 -13.91 12.38
C GLY A 299 0.22 -12.77 13.38
N ARG A 300 1.31 -12.49 14.10
CA ARG A 300 1.50 -11.29 14.92
C ARG A 300 2.84 -10.67 14.61
N LYS A 301 2.86 -9.39 14.27
CA LYS A 301 4.07 -8.70 13.81
C LYS A 301 4.31 -7.45 14.63
N LEU A 302 5.57 -7.16 14.93
CA LEU A 302 6.06 -5.84 15.31
C LEU A 302 7.00 -5.34 14.21
N PHE A 303 6.74 -4.16 13.65
CA PHE A 303 7.72 -3.40 12.89
C PHE A 303 8.18 -2.19 13.70
N VAL A 304 9.50 -1.99 13.72
CA VAL A 304 10.15 -0.87 14.40
C VAL A 304 10.90 -0.03 13.38
N TRP A 305 10.94 1.29 13.57
CA TRP A 305 11.80 2.18 12.78
C TRP A 305 13.26 2.14 13.23
N GLY A 306 13.50 1.73 14.48
CA GLY A 306 14.77 1.91 15.16
C GLY A 306 15.03 3.36 15.60
N SER A 307 16.01 3.53 16.48
CA SER A 307 16.44 4.81 17.03
C SER A 307 17.58 5.48 16.24
N GLY A 308 18.12 4.80 15.22
CA GLY A 308 19.19 5.30 14.37
C GLY A 308 18.74 6.43 13.41
N PRO A 309 19.70 7.17 12.81
CA PRO A 309 19.42 8.36 12.02
C PRO A 309 18.42 8.15 10.87
N GLY A 310 18.58 7.07 10.09
CA GLY A 310 17.71 6.79 8.95
C GLY A 310 16.26 6.47 9.35
N GLY A 311 16.07 5.64 10.38
CA GLY A 311 14.73 5.35 10.93
C GLY A 311 14.04 6.62 11.44
N ARG A 312 14.77 7.46 12.18
CA ARG A 312 14.27 8.77 12.63
C ARG A 312 13.95 9.70 11.47
N ARG A 313 14.77 9.69 10.42
CA ARG A 313 14.54 10.49 9.21
C ARG A 313 13.28 10.06 8.48
N TRP A 314 13.03 8.76 8.30
CA TRP A 314 11.79 8.27 7.71
C TRP A 314 10.56 8.63 8.54
N GLN A 315 10.63 8.52 9.87
CA GLN A 315 9.52 8.96 10.72
C GLN A 315 9.21 10.43 10.51
N GLN A 316 10.22 11.32 10.53
CA GLN A 316 10.05 12.74 10.21
C GLN A 316 9.51 12.96 8.79
N TRP A 317 9.87 12.08 7.84
CA TRP A 317 9.39 12.12 6.47
C TRP A 317 7.90 11.78 6.34
N LEU A 318 7.38 10.95 7.23
CA LEU A 318 5.98 10.52 7.22
C LEU A 318 5.06 11.44 8.04
N THR A 319 5.64 12.29 8.89
CA THR A 319 4.91 13.12 9.86
C THR A 319 5.39 14.58 9.84
N GLU A 320 5.15 15.33 10.91
CA GLU A 320 5.70 16.67 11.13
C GLU A 320 6.74 16.72 12.28
N PRO A 321 7.62 17.74 12.30
CA PRO A 321 8.57 17.92 13.38
C PRO A 321 7.90 17.96 14.77
N GLY A 322 8.48 17.27 15.75
CA GLY A 322 8.01 17.28 17.13
C GLY A 322 7.01 16.18 17.51
N THR A 323 6.66 15.27 16.60
CA THR A 323 5.89 14.08 16.98
C THR A 323 6.77 13.01 17.65
N PRO A 324 6.24 12.24 18.62
CA PRO A 324 7.02 11.25 19.39
C PRO A 324 7.53 10.07 18.55
N GLY A 325 6.88 9.81 17.40
CA GLY A 325 7.09 8.64 16.57
C GLY A 325 6.04 7.55 16.82
N TYR A 326 6.18 6.41 16.14
CA TYR A 326 5.27 5.27 16.28
C TYR A 326 5.97 3.96 15.91
N ALA A 327 5.47 2.86 16.47
CA ALA A 327 5.77 1.51 15.99
C ALA A 327 4.52 0.92 15.34
N GLU A 328 4.69 -0.19 14.63
CA GLU A 328 3.56 -0.88 14.01
C GLU A 328 3.41 -2.27 14.63
N ILE A 329 2.24 -2.55 15.20
CA ILE A 329 1.84 -3.92 15.54
C ILE A 329 0.82 -4.40 14.52
N GLN A 330 0.87 -5.67 14.12
CA GLN A 330 0.00 -6.15 13.05
C GLN A 330 -0.52 -7.56 13.33
N ALA A 331 -1.66 -7.88 12.73
CA ALA A 331 -2.24 -9.22 12.74
C ALA A 331 -2.58 -9.68 11.33
N GLY A 332 -2.19 -10.89 10.95
CA GLY A 332 -2.29 -11.37 9.57
C GLY A 332 -2.70 -12.84 9.44
N LEU A 333 -3.08 -13.25 8.22
CA LEU A 333 -3.49 -14.63 7.95
C LEU A 333 -2.32 -15.63 8.03
N ALA A 334 -1.15 -15.21 7.54
CA ALA A 334 0.04 -16.05 7.46
C ALA A 334 0.98 -15.88 8.66
N ARG A 335 2.07 -16.68 8.72
CA ARG A 335 3.15 -16.53 9.72
C ARG A 335 3.85 -15.18 9.59
N THR A 336 4.18 -14.82 8.35
CA THR A 336 4.92 -13.62 7.98
C THR A 336 4.23 -12.90 6.83
N GLN A 337 4.70 -11.69 6.51
CA GLN A 337 4.19 -10.95 5.34
C GLN A 337 4.73 -11.48 4.00
N LEU A 338 5.63 -12.45 4.00
CA LEU A 338 6.24 -13.00 2.78
C LEU A 338 5.38 -14.10 2.12
N GLU A 339 4.30 -14.50 2.78
CA GLU A 339 3.44 -15.63 2.41
C GLU A 339 2.11 -15.17 1.80
N HIS A 340 1.63 -15.97 0.84
CA HIS A 340 0.27 -15.89 0.30
C HIS A 340 -0.44 -17.22 0.50
N LEU A 341 -1.72 -17.18 0.86
CA LEU A 341 -2.55 -18.37 1.02
C LEU A 341 -3.35 -18.62 -0.27
N PRO A 342 -3.53 -19.88 -0.71
CA PRO A 342 -4.50 -20.19 -1.75
C PRO A 342 -5.93 -20.03 -1.22
N LEU A 343 -6.80 -19.41 -2.02
CA LEU A 343 -8.24 -19.40 -1.80
C LEU A 343 -8.92 -19.98 -3.05
N GLU A 344 -9.60 -21.12 -2.91
CA GLU A 344 -10.20 -21.81 -4.05
C GLU A 344 -11.39 -21.04 -4.62
N GLY A 345 -11.78 -21.37 -5.85
CA GLY A 345 -12.89 -20.72 -6.54
C GLY A 345 -14.22 -20.92 -5.80
N GLY A 346 -14.97 -19.83 -5.59
CA GLY A 346 -16.24 -19.83 -4.86
C GLY A 346 -16.11 -19.84 -3.33
N GLU A 347 -14.89 -19.93 -2.78
CA GLU A 347 -14.66 -19.93 -1.34
C GLU A 347 -14.60 -18.51 -0.74
N SER A 348 -14.71 -18.46 0.58
CA SER A 348 -14.51 -17.24 1.36
C SER A 348 -13.74 -17.52 2.64
N LEU A 349 -12.91 -16.57 3.05
CA LEU A 349 -12.31 -16.52 4.38
C LEU A 349 -12.99 -15.43 5.19
N ALA A 350 -13.31 -15.71 6.44
CA ALA A 350 -13.89 -14.74 7.37
C ALA A 350 -13.32 -14.92 8.78
N TRP A 351 -13.11 -13.82 9.48
CA TRP A 351 -12.63 -13.79 10.86
C TRP A 351 -13.14 -12.55 11.57
N LEU A 352 -13.01 -12.54 12.90
CA LEU A 352 -13.30 -11.37 13.73
C LEU A 352 -12.04 -10.93 14.47
N GLU A 353 -11.80 -9.63 14.47
CA GLU A 353 -10.80 -8.96 15.28
C GLU A 353 -11.46 -8.10 16.35
N ALA A 354 -10.76 -7.84 17.45
CA ALA A 354 -11.20 -6.97 18.52
C ALA A 354 -10.06 -6.04 18.95
N TYR A 355 -10.39 -4.75 19.08
CA TYR A 355 -9.48 -3.66 19.41
C TYR A 355 -10.01 -2.89 20.61
N GLY A 356 -9.19 -2.72 21.64
CA GLY A 356 -9.63 -1.99 22.83
C GLY A 356 -8.51 -1.69 23.81
N PRO A 357 -8.84 -1.00 24.92
CA PRO A 357 -7.88 -0.68 25.95
C PRO A 357 -7.48 -1.94 26.73
N LEU A 358 -6.22 -2.01 27.15
CA LEU A 358 -5.77 -2.98 28.13
C LEU A 358 -5.04 -2.28 29.27
N ALA A 359 -5.29 -2.74 30.49
CA ALA A 359 -4.57 -2.31 31.69
C ALA A 359 -4.05 -3.54 32.44
N ALA A 360 -2.75 -3.53 32.68
CA ALA A 360 -2.00 -4.56 33.37
C ALA A 360 -1.07 -3.94 34.42
N ASP A 361 -0.70 -4.71 35.45
CA ASP A 361 0.35 -4.33 36.39
C ASP A 361 1.67 -4.02 35.67
N PRO A 362 2.23 -2.80 35.81
CA PRO A 362 3.45 -2.41 35.12
C PRO A 362 4.69 -3.18 35.61
N GLY A 363 4.72 -3.61 36.88
CA GLY A 363 5.82 -4.41 37.42
C GLY A 363 5.92 -5.78 36.75
N ALA A 364 4.78 -6.41 36.47
CA ALA A 364 4.71 -7.64 35.69
C ALA A 364 5.02 -7.41 34.20
N VAL A 365 4.42 -6.38 33.58
CA VAL A 365 4.62 -6.07 32.16
C VAL A 365 6.06 -5.73 31.83
N HIS A 366 6.75 -4.95 32.67
CA HIS A 366 8.14 -4.53 32.45
C HIS A 366 9.16 -5.38 33.21
N GLY A 367 8.70 -6.43 33.89
CA GLY A 367 9.57 -7.39 34.58
C GLY A 367 10.51 -8.12 33.63
N ALA A 368 11.62 -8.62 34.20
CA ALA A 368 12.62 -9.39 33.45
C ALA A 368 12.14 -10.78 33.04
N ASP A 369 11.13 -11.34 33.73
CA ASP A 369 10.54 -12.63 33.41
C ASP A 369 9.49 -12.48 32.29
N TRP A 370 9.89 -12.86 31.07
CA TRP A 370 9.03 -12.82 29.90
C TRP A 370 7.80 -13.73 29.98
N ALA A 371 7.94 -14.91 30.61
CA ALA A 371 6.82 -15.83 30.76
C ALA A 371 5.78 -15.23 31.71
N ALA A 372 6.22 -14.61 32.82
CA ALA A 372 5.34 -13.90 33.74
C ALA A 372 4.65 -12.70 33.08
N ALA A 373 5.38 -11.90 32.28
CA ALA A 373 4.81 -10.75 31.57
C ALA A 373 3.72 -11.16 30.57
N ARG A 374 3.96 -12.23 29.79
CA ARG A 374 2.96 -12.80 28.86
C ARG A 374 1.75 -13.37 29.58
N ALA A 375 1.96 -14.22 30.59
CA ALA A 375 0.89 -14.87 31.34
C ALA A 375 -0.04 -13.83 31.98
N HIS A 376 0.54 -12.84 32.66
CA HIS A 376 -0.22 -11.75 33.27
C HIS A 376 -1.00 -10.95 32.22
N THR A 377 -0.38 -10.59 31.09
CA THR A 377 -1.08 -9.86 30.02
C THR A 377 -2.26 -10.67 29.45
N ALA A 378 -2.07 -11.98 29.25
CA ALA A 378 -3.12 -12.88 28.80
C ALA A 378 -4.27 -13.00 29.82
N GLU A 379 -3.95 -13.11 31.12
CA GLU A 379 -4.95 -13.12 32.21
C GLU A 379 -5.75 -11.81 32.26
N ARG A 380 -5.08 -10.67 32.09
CA ARG A 380 -5.74 -9.37 32.02
C ARG A 380 -6.67 -9.27 30.82
N LEU A 381 -6.21 -9.73 29.65
CA LEU A 381 -7.03 -9.77 28.44
C LEU A 381 -8.24 -10.68 28.60
N GLU A 382 -8.06 -11.89 29.15
CA GLU A 382 -9.16 -12.83 29.40
C GLU A 382 -10.19 -12.26 30.38
N ALA A 383 -9.76 -11.48 31.38
CA ALA A 383 -10.65 -10.86 32.34
C ALA A 383 -11.51 -9.73 31.73
N VAL A 384 -10.98 -8.93 30.81
CA VAL A 384 -11.71 -7.79 30.20
C VAL A 384 -12.44 -8.16 28.91
N LEU A 385 -11.95 -9.16 28.19
CA LEU A 385 -12.53 -9.70 26.97
C LEU A 385 -12.21 -11.20 26.88
N PRO A 386 -13.06 -12.08 27.42
CA PRO A 386 -12.85 -13.52 27.34
C PRO A 386 -12.70 -14.01 25.90
N ARG A 387 -11.87 -15.04 25.64
CA ARG A 387 -11.72 -15.62 24.28
C ARG A 387 -13.07 -16.06 23.72
N SER A 388 -13.91 -16.69 24.55
CA SER A 388 -15.26 -17.10 24.18
C SER A 388 -16.15 -15.95 23.74
N ALA A 389 -15.97 -14.75 24.28
CA ALA A 389 -16.77 -13.58 23.88
C ALA A 389 -16.44 -13.13 22.45
N VAL A 390 -15.20 -13.29 22.00
CA VAL A 390 -14.78 -13.01 20.60
C VAL A 390 -15.37 -14.07 19.66
N GLU A 391 -15.32 -15.34 20.04
CA GLU A 391 -15.92 -16.44 19.26
C GLU A 391 -17.45 -16.29 19.17
N ASP A 392 -18.11 -15.95 20.27
CA ASP A 392 -19.55 -15.69 20.30
C ASP A 392 -19.92 -14.46 19.44
N ALA A 393 -19.10 -13.42 19.49
CA ALA A 393 -19.27 -12.24 18.64
C ALA A 393 -19.12 -12.61 17.15
N TYR A 394 -18.15 -13.45 16.79
CA TYR A 394 -17.95 -13.93 15.42
C TYR A 394 -19.15 -14.75 14.95
N ALA A 395 -19.61 -15.70 15.77
CA ALA A 395 -20.77 -16.53 15.45
C ALA A 395 -22.06 -15.72 15.25
N ARG A 396 -22.23 -14.60 15.98
CA ARG A 396 -23.35 -13.67 15.78
C ARG A 396 -23.18 -12.79 14.54
N TRP A 397 -21.95 -12.35 14.24
CA TRP A 397 -21.66 -11.47 13.12
C TRP A 397 -21.74 -12.19 11.77
N LEU A 398 -21.21 -13.41 11.67
CA LEU A 398 -21.05 -14.11 10.39
C LEU A 398 -22.37 -14.21 9.57
N PRO A 399 -23.54 -14.52 10.15
CA PRO A 399 -24.81 -14.50 9.41
C PRO A 399 -25.22 -13.11 8.89
N CYS A 400 -24.76 -12.03 9.53
CA CYS A 400 -25.02 -10.64 9.12
C CYS A 400 -24.01 -10.13 8.08
N ALA A 401 -22.93 -10.88 7.81
CA ALA A 401 -21.94 -10.50 6.81
C ALA A 401 -22.57 -10.34 5.40
N ASP A 402 -23.69 -11.04 5.13
CA ASP A 402 -24.48 -10.97 3.89
C ASP A 402 -25.67 -10.01 3.95
N ALA A 403 -25.92 -9.36 5.08
CA ALA A 403 -27.01 -8.40 5.17
C ALA A 403 -26.78 -7.24 4.20
N GLU A 404 -27.81 -6.87 3.46
CA GLU A 404 -27.73 -5.74 2.54
C GLU A 404 -27.60 -4.42 3.30
N PRO A 405 -26.84 -3.45 2.75
CA PRO A 405 -26.82 -2.09 3.24
C PRO A 405 -28.22 -1.50 3.43
N VAL A 406 -28.41 -0.79 4.54
CA VAL A 406 -29.64 -0.07 4.87
C VAL A 406 -29.43 1.44 4.75
N GLY A 407 -30.48 2.16 4.37
CA GLY A 407 -30.44 3.61 4.25
C GLY A 407 -29.60 4.12 3.08
N GLU A 408 -29.10 5.35 3.21
CA GLU A 408 -28.26 5.98 2.19
C GLU A 408 -26.80 5.53 2.29
N ARG A 409 -26.14 5.40 1.14
CA ARG A 409 -24.70 5.11 1.07
C ARG A 409 -23.89 6.22 1.75
N LEU A 410 -23.07 5.86 2.73
CA LEU A 410 -22.27 6.80 3.52
C LEU A 410 -21.06 7.33 2.76
N ALA A 411 -20.42 6.50 1.93
CA ALA A 411 -19.34 6.88 1.01
C ALA A 411 -19.32 5.97 -0.22
N SER A 412 -18.76 6.45 -1.33
CA SER A 412 -18.62 5.69 -2.57
C SER A 412 -17.14 5.39 -2.86
N GLY A 413 -16.85 4.10 -3.09
CA GLY A 413 -15.60 3.63 -3.66
C GLY A 413 -15.54 3.84 -5.18
N SER A 414 -14.63 3.13 -5.81
CA SER A 414 -14.38 3.20 -7.25
C SER A 414 -15.44 2.50 -8.11
N GLY A 415 -15.35 2.71 -9.44
CA GLY A 415 -16.19 2.01 -10.42
C GLY A 415 -15.71 0.60 -10.78
N TRP A 416 -14.55 0.16 -10.26
CA TRP A 416 -13.90 -1.07 -10.74
C TRP A 416 -14.67 -2.34 -10.36
N GLY A 417 -15.16 -2.44 -9.12
CA GLY A 417 -15.99 -3.57 -8.72
C GLY A 417 -17.30 -3.66 -9.52
N ALA A 418 -17.90 -2.53 -9.89
CA ALA A 418 -19.12 -2.50 -10.70
C ALA A 418 -18.85 -3.03 -12.12
N LEU A 419 -17.69 -2.71 -12.68
CA LEU A 419 -17.27 -3.21 -13.98
C LEU A 419 -17.01 -4.72 -13.97
N GLU A 420 -16.38 -5.25 -12.93
CA GLU A 420 -16.15 -6.70 -12.79
C GLU A 420 -17.46 -7.47 -12.58
N VAL A 421 -18.39 -6.93 -11.79
CA VAL A 421 -19.74 -7.49 -11.64
C VAL A 421 -20.48 -7.48 -12.98
N ALA A 422 -20.39 -6.39 -13.76
CA ALA A 422 -21.02 -6.32 -15.09
C ALA A 422 -20.43 -7.34 -16.08
N ARG A 423 -19.11 -7.56 -16.05
CA ARG A 423 -18.43 -8.55 -16.92
C ARG A 423 -18.85 -9.98 -16.60
N ALA A 424 -18.85 -10.36 -15.33
CA ALA A 424 -18.94 -11.76 -14.92
C ALA A 424 -20.28 -12.16 -14.29
N GLY A 425 -21.17 -11.21 -14.00
CA GLY A 425 -22.47 -11.48 -13.39
C GLY A 425 -22.38 -12.00 -11.96
N PHE A 426 -21.36 -11.59 -11.20
CA PHE A 426 -21.11 -12.10 -9.84
C PHE A 426 -22.25 -11.74 -8.87
N ALA A 427 -22.65 -12.71 -8.05
CA ALA A 427 -23.57 -12.49 -6.93
C ALA A 427 -22.78 -12.25 -5.64
N LEU A 428 -22.79 -11.01 -5.15
CA LEU A 428 -21.99 -10.57 -3.99
C LEU A 428 -22.89 -9.97 -2.90
N PRO A 429 -23.67 -10.80 -2.18
CA PRO A 429 -24.63 -10.32 -1.19
C PRO A 429 -23.92 -9.52 -0.09
N GLY A 430 -24.54 -8.42 0.31
CA GLY A 430 -24.04 -7.51 1.34
C GLY A 430 -22.92 -6.56 0.89
N THR A 431 -22.41 -6.67 -0.33
CA THR A 431 -21.37 -5.78 -0.90
C THR A 431 -21.78 -5.30 -2.29
N PRO A 432 -22.80 -4.44 -2.41
CA PRO A 432 -23.33 -4.04 -3.70
C PRO A 432 -22.35 -3.11 -4.44
N PHE A 433 -21.97 -3.50 -5.66
CA PHE A 433 -21.24 -2.66 -6.61
C PHE A 433 -22.22 -2.08 -7.64
N ASP A 434 -22.60 -0.82 -7.44
CA ASP A 434 -23.62 -0.14 -8.23
C ASP A 434 -23.06 0.32 -9.59
N ALA A 435 -23.76 0.02 -10.69
CA ALA A 435 -23.37 0.47 -12.03
C ALA A 435 -23.27 2.00 -12.15
N GLY A 436 -23.96 2.76 -11.30
CA GLY A 436 -23.83 4.21 -11.20
C GLY A 436 -22.45 4.70 -10.76
N THR A 437 -21.54 3.82 -10.30
CA THR A 437 -20.15 4.20 -9.97
C THR A 437 -19.18 4.08 -11.15
N LEU A 438 -19.64 3.60 -12.32
CA LEU A 438 -18.82 3.55 -13.54
C LEU A 438 -18.43 4.96 -14.02
N GLY A 439 -17.15 5.30 -13.86
CA GLY A 439 -16.61 6.60 -14.25
C GLY A 439 -15.81 6.57 -15.56
N PRO A 440 -15.21 7.70 -15.97
CA PRO A 440 -14.50 7.84 -17.24
C PRO A 440 -13.44 6.76 -17.50
N GLN A 441 -12.76 6.26 -16.45
CA GLN A 441 -11.77 5.19 -16.59
C GLN A 441 -12.38 3.81 -16.91
N GLN A 442 -13.64 3.56 -16.55
CA GLN A 442 -14.34 2.30 -16.80
C GLN A 442 -15.13 2.32 -18.12
N GLN A 443 -15.58 3.50 -18.57
CA GLN A 443 -16.45 3.62 -19.75
C GLN A 443 -15.91 2.94 -21.02
N PRO A 444 -14.62 3.06 -21.40
CA PRO A 444 -14.08 2.34 -22.56
C PRO A 444 -14.20 0.81 -22.44
N TRP A 445 -14.04 0.28 -21.23
CA TRP A 445 -14.14 -1.15 -20.95
C TRP A 445 -15.59 -1.63 -20.93
N ALA A 446 -16.51 -0.81 -20.44
CA ALA A 446 -17.95 -1.08 -20.55
C ALA A 446 -18.39 -1.13 -22.02
N ALA A 447 -17.92 -0.18 -22.85
CA ALA A 447 -18.17 -0.20 -24.30
C ALA A 447 -17.60 -1.45 -24.99
N LEU A 448 -16.43 -1.93 -24.56
CA LEU A 448 -15.86 -3.19 -25.03
C LEU A 448 -16.76 -4.38 -24.69
N LEU A 449 -17.30 -4.45 -23.46
CA LEU A 449 -18.23 -5.51 -23.06
C LEU A 449 -19.53 -5.49 -23.90
N GLU A 450 -20.06 -4.31 -24.17
CA GLU A 450 -21.35 -4.16 -24.86
C GLU A 450 -21.25 -4.38 -26.37
N SER A 451 -20.16 -3.92 -27.00
CA SER A 451 -20.05 -3.83 -28.45
C SER A 451 -18.97 -4.73 -29.08
N GLY A 452 -18.08 -5.30 -28.26
CA GLY A 452 -16.88 -6.00 -28.74
C GLY A 452 -15.83 -5.08 -29.37
N LYS A 453 -15.94 -3.77 -29.15
CA LYS A 453 -15.02 -2.74 -29.67
C LYS A 453 -14.50 -1.88 -28.54
N LEU A 454 -13.19 -1.68 -28.52
CA LEU A 454 -12.56 -0.72 -27.62
C LEU A 454 -12.55 0.65 -28.31
N PRO A 455 -13.25 1.67 -27.77
CA PRO A 455 -13.23 3.00 -28.35
C PRO A 455 -11.86 3.63 -28.20
N ALA A 456 -11.44 4.41 -29.21
CA ALA A 456 -10.24 5.22 -29.10
C ALA A 456 -10.48 6.39 -28.13
N GLY A 457 -9.53 6.63 -27.22
CA GLY A 457 -9.46 7.82 -26.41
C GLY A 457 -9.01 9.05 -27.23
N PRO A 458 -9.06 10.25 -26.62
CA PRO A 458 -8.56 11.46 -27.27
C PRO A 458 -7.06 11.33 -27.58
N GLY A 459 -6.66 11.61 -28.83
CA GLY A 459 -5.25 11.53 -29.24
C GLY A 459 -4.32 12.56 -28.60
N ASP A 460 -4.88 13.54 -27.90
CA ASP A 460 -4.21 14.58 -27.13
C ASP A 460 -4.28 14.36 -25.61
N GLU A 461 -4.68 13.16 -25.16
CA GLU A 461 -4.64 12.72 -23.78
C GLU A 461 -3.85 11.41 -23.63
N PRO A 462 -3.28 11.11 -22.44
CA PRO A 462 -2.69 9.81 -22.21
C PRO A 462 -3.76 8.69 -22.20
N PRO A 463 -3.43 7.48 -22.69
CA PRO A 463 -4.37 6.36 -22.69
C PRO A 463 -4.92 6.04 -21.30
N GLY A 464 -6.09 5.40 -21.25
CA GLY A 464 -6.71 4.93 -20.02
C GLY A 464 -5.92 3.81 -19.31
N PRO A 465 -6.29 3.44 -18.07
CA PRO A 465 -5.70 2.30 -17.39
C PRO A 465 -6.01 1.00 -18.16
N THR A 466 -5.04 0.08 -18.23
CA THR A 466 -5.22 -1.22 -18.88
C THR A 466 -5.70 -2.27 -17.88
N LEU A 467 -6.79 -2.98 -18.19
CA LEU A 467 -7.19 -4.18 -17.47
C LEU A 467 -6.40 -5.39 -17.96
N VAL A 468 -5.89 -6.20 -17.02
CA VAL A 468 -4.90 -7.25 -17.29
C VAL A 468 -5.32 -8.64 -16.83
N ALA A 469 -6.50 -8.79 -16.24
CA ALA A 469 -7.02 -10.10 -15.89
C ALA A 469 -7.18 -10.98 -17.15
N PRO A 470 -7.01 -12.31 -17.06
CA PRO A 470 -7.09 -13.20 -18.22
C PRO A 470 -8.35 -12.99 -19.07
N GLU A 471 -9.49 -12.78 -18.43
CA GLU A 471 -10.78 -12.61 -19.09
C GLU A 471 -10.86 -11.29 -19.86
N TRP A 472 -10.22 -10.22 -19.38
CA TRP A 472 -10.08 -8.96 -20.13
C TRP A 472 -9.12 -9.09 -21.30
N ARG A 473 -8.05 -9.88 -21.15
CA ARG A 473 -7.16 -10.20 -22.26
C ARG A 473 -7.90 -10.94 -23.36
N GLU A 474 -8.71 -11.93 -23.04
CA GLU A 474 -9.52 -12.69 -24.03
C GLU A 474 -10.48 -11.77 -24.80
N LEU A 475 -11.10 -10.81 -24.10
CA LEU A 475 -11.94 -9.80 -24.74
C LEU A 475 -11.14 -8.91 -25.70
N LEU A 476 -9.94 -8.46 -25.31
CA LEU A 476 -9.04 -7.68 -26.18
C LEU A 476 -8.57 -8.50 -27.40
N GLU A 477 -8.26 -9.79 -27.23
CA GLU A 477 -7.85 -10.67 -28.33
C GLU A 477 -8.97 -10.91 -29.35
N SER A 478 -10.22 -10.84 -28.89
CA SER A 478 -11.42 -11.02 -29.72
C SER A 478 -12.01 -9.70 -30.24
N ALA A 479 -11.51 -8.56 -29.76
CA ALA A 479 -12.07 -7.26 -30.08
C ALA A 479 -11.82 -6.87 -31.54
N SER A 480 -12.74 -6.09 -32.10
CA SER A 480 -12.56 -5.46 -33.41
C SER A 480 -12.15 -4.00 -33.26
N ALA A 481 -11.22 -3.55 -34.09
CA ALA A 481 -10.79 -2.17 -34.14
C ALA A 481 -11.85 -1.24 -34.75
N GLU A 482 -12.08 -0.08 -34.12
CA GLU A 482 -12.83 1.01 -34.73
C GLU A 482 -11.88 1.98 -35.44
N GLY A 483 -11.63 1.71 -36.72
CA GLY A 483 -10.71 2.50 -37.52
C GLY A 483 -9.23 2.38 -37.09
N PRO A 484 -8.32 3.16 -37.70
CA PRO A 484 -6.89 3.07 -37.43
C PRO A 484 -6.51 3.46 -35.99
N GLU A 485 -7.16 4.47 -35.42
CA GLU A 485 -6.90 4.95 -34.05
C GLU A 485 -7.35 3.91 -33.02
N GLY A 486 -8.56 3.36 -33.16
CA GLY A 486 -9.04 2.29 -32.29
C GLY A 486 -8.21 1.02 -32.41
N GLY A 487 -7.70 0.70 -33.61
CA GLY A 487 -6.79 -0.43 -33.80
C GLY A 487 -5.45 -0.26 -33.07
N ARG A 488 -4.90 0.95 -33.11
CA ARG A 488 -3.68 1.30 -32.37
C ARG A 488 -3.87 1.17 -30.86
N GLU A 489 -4.96 1.71 -30.33
CA GLU A 489 -5.24 1.68 -28.89
C GLU A 489 -5.52 0.26 -28.39
N LEU A 490 -6.28 -0.52 -29.18
CA LEU A 490 -6.48 -1.94 -28.93
C LEU A 490 -5.15 -2.69 -28.85
N ASP A 491 -4.25 -2.50 -29.82
CA ASP A 491 -2.93 -3.14 -29.84
C ASP A 491 -2.07 -2.73 -28.63
N PHE A 492 -2.18 -1.49 -28.14
CA PHE A 492 -1.47 -1.08 -26.92
C PHE A 492 -2.00 -1.75 -25.67
N HIS A 493 -3.30 -1.75 -25.44
CA HIS A 493 -3.91 -2.39 -24.28
C HIS A 493 -3.71 -3.90 -24.31
N LEU A 494 -3.86 -4.53 -25.47
CA LEU A 494 -3.56 -5.95 -25.68
C LEU A 494 -2.10 -6.26 -25.36
N GLY A 495 -1.16 -5.43 -25.82
CA GLY A 495 0.25 -5.61 -25.52
C GLY A 495 0.56 -5.52 -24.02
N VAL A 496 -0.06 -4.59 -23.29
CA VAL A 496 0.09 -4.48 -21.83
C VAL A 496 -0.50 -5.70 -21.10
N ALA A 497 -1.67 -6.19 -21.52
CA ALA A 497 -2.28 -7.40 -20.95
C ALA A 497 -1.43 -8.66 -21.22
N GLN A 498 -0.92 -8.82 -22.45
CA GLN A 498 0.01 -9.90 -22.82
C GLN A 498 1.30 -9.84 -22.00
N TRP A 499 1.85 -8.64 -21.82
CA TRP A 499 3.06 -8.42 -21.02
C TRP A 499 2.85 -8.86 -19.56
N HIS A 500 1.74 -8.48 -18.95
CA HIS A 500 1.39 -8.87 -17.59
C HIS A 500 1.22 -10.39 -17.44
N ALA A 501 0.59 -11.04 -18.43
CA ALA A 501 0.46 -12.50 -18.50
C ALA A 501 1.80 -13.23 -18.72
N GLY A 502 2.90 -12.51 -18.99
CA GLY A 502 4.22 -13.06 -19.26
C GLY A 502 4.47 -13.43 -20.72
N ASP A 503 3.54 -13.12 -21.62
CA ASP A 503 3.64 -13.36 -23.06
C ASP A 503 4.41 -12.21 -23.75
N ARG A 504 5.71 -12.12 -23.43
CA ARG A 504 6.58 -10.99 -23.80
C ARG A 504 6.64 -10.78 -25.31
N SER A 505 6.77 -11.86 -26.08
CA SER A 505 6.90 -11.77 -27.54
C SER A 505 5.61 -11.31 -28.21
N GLN A 506 4.43 -11.75 -27.74
CA GLN A 506 3.17 -11.22 -28.25
C GLN A 506 2.98 -9.76 -27.87
N ALA A 507 3.34 -9.38 -26.64
CA ALA A 507 3.26 -8.00 -26.18
C ALA A 507 4.05 -7.04 -27.09
N VAL A 508 5.32 -7.39 -27.35
CA VAL A 508 6.19 -6.63 -28.27
C VAL A 508 5.58 -6.54 -29.67
N ARG A 509 5.08 -7.66 -30.23
CA ARG A 509 4.41 -7.65 -31.54
C ARG A 509 3.20 -6.72 -31.57
N SER A 510 2.41 -6.67 -30.50
CA SER A 510 1.25 -5.79 -30.42
C SER A 510 1.67 -4.32 -30.40
N TRP A 511 2.68 -3.96 -29.61
CA TRP A 511 3.21 -2.59 -29.63
C TRP A 511 3.89 -2.21 -30.94
N GLU A 512 4.57 -3.14 -31.62
CA GLU A 512 5.11 -2.93 -32.96
C GLU A 512 4.02 -2.65 -33.99
N ARG A 513 2.88 -3.33 -33.93
CA ARG A 513 1.71 -3.01 -34.77
C ARG A 513 1.16 -1.61 -34.47
N ALA A 514 1.07 -1.25 -33.20
CA ALA A 514 0.57 0.07 -32.78
C ALA A 514 1.42 1.23 -33.34
N VAL A 515 2.73 1.04 -33.54
CA VAL A 515 3.65 2.06 -34.09
C VAL A 515 3.96 1.90 -35.57
N ALA A 516 3.39 0.90 -36.24
CA ALA A 516 3.76 0.55 -37.62
C ALA A 516 3.41 1.64 -38.64
N ALA A 517 2.30 2.36 -38.42
CA ALA A 517 1.83 3.41 -39.33
C ALA A 517 2.49 4.77 -39.04
N GLU A 518 2.61 5.13 -37.77
CA GLU A 518 3.27 6.35 -37.30
C GLU A 518 3.79 6.16 -35.87
N PRO A 519 4.80 6.93 -35.43
CA PRO A 519 5.22 6.98 -34.04
C PRO A 519 4.04 7.26 -33.10
N TRP A 520 3.96 6.49 -32.00
CA TRP A 520 2.99 6.73 -30.95
C TRP A 520 3.62 6.42 -29.59
N TRP A 521 3.80 7.48 -28.81
CA TRP A 521 4.59 7.46 -27.58
C TRP A 521 4.20 6.37 -26.57
N PRO A 522 2.93 5.99 -26.34
CA PRO A 522 2.59 4.97 -25.35
C PRO A 522 3.19 3.62 -25.71
N ALA A 523 3.06 3.21 -26.98
CA ALA A 523 3.62 1.95 -27.47
C ALA A 523 5.15 2.03 -27.62
N LEU A 524 5.71 3.15 -28.09
CA LEU A 524 7.17 3.36 -28.12
C LEU A 524 7.80 3.24 -26.73
N ARG A 525 7.18 3.83 -25.72
CA ARG A 525 7.61 3.71 -24.33
C ARG A 525 7.58 2.24 -23.88
N CYS A 526 6.51 1.51 -24.17
CA CYS A 526 6.41 0.10 -23.80
C CYS A 526 7.53 -0.75 -24.45
N LEU A 527 7.83 -0.50 -25.73
CA LEU A 527 8.95 -1.14 -26.43
C LEU A 527 10.31 -0.77 -25.82
N GLY A 528 10.51 0.49 -25.43
CA GLY A 528 11.73 0.94 -24.77
C GLY A 528 11.93 0.31 -23.38
N VAL A 529 10.86 0.17 -22.59
CA VAL A 529 10.92 -0.53 -21.30
C VAL A 529 11.20 -2.03 -21.51
N ALA A 530 10.59 -2.66 -22.50
CA ALA A 530 10.85 -4.06 -22.84
C ALA A 530 12.33 -4.28 -23.17
N ASP A 531 12.92 -3.42 -24.00
CA ASP A 531 14.34 -3.46 -24.33
C ASP A 531 15.24 -3.33 -23.10
N GLY A 532 14.92 -2.39 -22.21
CA GLY A 532 15.71 -2.14 -21.01
C GLY A 532 15.69 -3.34 -20.05
N LEU A 533 14.57 -4.06 -19.97
CA LEU A 533 14.45 -5.28 -19.15
C LEU A 533 15.15 -6.49 -19.77
N GLU A 534 15.38 -6.48 -21.08
CA GLU A 534 16.19 -7.49 -21.79
C GLU A 534 17.69 -7.12 -21.83
N GLY A 535 18.10 -6.01 -21.21
CA GLY A 535 19.50 -5.55 -21.18
C GLY A 535 19.97 -4.82 -22.43
N HIS A 536 19.05 -4.39 -23.31
CA HIS A 536 19.36 -3.63 -24.51
C HIS A 536 19.35 -2.12 -24.25
N ASP A 537 20.23 -1.63 -23.38
CA ASP A 537 20.18 -0.26 -22.83
C ASP A 537 20.18 0.86 -23.89
N VAL A 538 20.99 0.74 -24.94
CA VAL A 538 21.03 1.75 -26.02
C VAL A 538 19.71 1.79 -26.79
N ARG A 539 19.16 0.63 -27.16
CA ARG A 539 17.89 0.54 -27.89
C ARG A 539 16.71 1.04 -27.05
N ALA A 540 16.74 0.73 -25.75
CA ALA A 540 15.79 1.24 -24.77
C ALA A 540 15.81 2.78 -24.71
N ALA A 541 17.01 3.36 -24.61
CA ALA A 541 17.21 4.80 -24.56
C ALA A 541 16.72 5.51 -25.84
N GLU A 542 17.04 4.96 -27.02
CA GLU A 542 16.57 5.49 -28.32
C GLU A 542 15.04 5.49 -28.41
N ARG A 543 14.39 4.39 -28.05
CA ARG A 543 12.92 4.27 -28.09
C ARG A 543 12.22 5.18 -27.07
N LEU A 544 12.77 5.29 -25.85
CA LEU A 544 12.23 6.19 -24.83
C LEU A 544 12.42 7.66 -25.21
N LEU A 545 13.54 8.03 -25.81
CA LEU A 545 13.76 9.38 -26.33
C LEU A 545 12.77 9.70 -27.48
N ALA A 546 12.54 8.76 -28.39
CA ALA A 546 11.53 8.89 -29.43
C ALA A 546 10.11 9.05 -28.84
N ALA A 547 9.79 8.32 -27.77
CA ALA A 547 8.52 8.46 -27.05
C ALA A 547 8.39 9.86 -26.42
N VAL A 548 9.43 10.40 -25.79
CA VAL A 548 9.42 11.77 -25.23
C VAL A 548 9.17 12.81 -26.32
N HIS A 549 9.84 12.69 -27.47
CA HIS A 549 9.65 13.63 -28.57
C HIS A 549 8.22 13.59 -29.15
N ASP A 550 7.67 12.39 -29.37
CA ASP A 550 6.29 12.24 -29.85
C ASP A 550 5.26 12.73 -28.82
N ALA A 551 5.47 12.43 -27.54
CA ALA A 551 4.60 12.89 -26.46
C ALA A 551 4.61 14.43 -26.35
N HIS A 552 5.78 15.08 -26.42
CA HIS A 552 5.85 16.54 -26.41
C HIS A 552 5.12 17.16 -27.62
N ALA A 553 5.29 16.59 -28.82
CA ALA A 553 4.61 17.09 -30.02
C ALA A 553 3.08 17.01 -29.91
N ARG A 554 2.56 15.93 -29.30
CA ARG A 554 1.12 15.67 -29.18
C ARG A 554 0.47 16.34 -27.98
N LEU A 555 1.14 16.38 -26.83
CA LEU A 555 0.50 16.71 -25.55
C LEU A 555 0.87 18.08 -24.99
N ALA A 556 2.06 18.63 -25.26
CA ALA A 556 2.58 19.78 -24.53
C ALA A 556 1.68 21.03 -24.60
N HIS A 557 0.95 21.22 -25.70
CA HIS A 557 0.01 22.33 -25.88
C HIS A 557 -1.28 22.23 -25.05
N LYS A 558 -1.56 21.04 -24.47
CA LYS A 558 -2.71 20.78 -23.57
C LYS A 558 -2.32 20.70 -22.10
N GLU A 559 -1.06 21.00 -21.77
CA GLU A 559 -0.64 21.07 -20.39
C GLU A 559 -1.28 22.29 -19.70
N THR A 560 -2.34 22.04 -18.92
CA THR A 560 -3.10 23.09 -18.22
C THR A 560 -2.55 23.42 -16.83
N GLY A 561 -1.50 22.72 -16.39
CA GLY A 561 -0.82 22.92 -15.11
C GLY A 561 -0.31 21.63 -14.47
N PRO A 562 0.35 21.74 -13.30
CA PRO A 562 1.06 20.63 -12.62
C PRO A 562 0.18 19.46 -12.20
N GLY A 563 -1.14 19.66 -12.12
CA GLY A 563 -2.12 18.65 -11.70
C GLY A 563 -2.83 17.95 -12.86
N SER A 564 -2.48 18.25 -14.12
CA SER A 564 -3.13 17.64 -15.28
C SER A 564 -2.57 16.22 -15.56
N PRO A 565 -3.38 15.29 -16.10
CA PRO A 565 -2.88 13.98 -16.56
C PRO A 565 -1.77 14.08 -17.61
N VAL A 566 -1.82 15.13 -18.45
CA VAL A 566 -0.77 15.44 -19.45
C VAL A 566 0.56 15.76 -18.77
N ALA A 567 0.57 16.66 -17.78
CA ALA A 567 1.79 16.99 -17.03
C ALA A 567 2.36 15.74 -16.33
N ALA A 568 1.50 14.88 -15.78
CA ALA A 568 1.90 13.62 -15.17
C ALA A 568 2.55 12.67 -16.20
N ALA A 569 1.97 12.53 -17.40
CA ALA A 569 2.53 11.71 -18.48
C ALA A 569 3.93 12.20 -18.91
N LEU A 570 4.07 13.50 -19.18
CA LEU A 570 5.32 14.10 -19.64
C LEU A 570 6.43 13.96 -18.59
N ALA A 571 6.11 14.23 -17.32
CA ALA A 571 7.06 14.06 -16.21
C ALA A 571 7.48 12.58 -16.06
N ALA A 572 6.53 11.64 -16.06
CA ALA A 572 6.83 10.23 -15.93
C ALA A 572 7.68 9.69 -17.09
N LEU A 573 7.38 10.10 -18.33
CA LEU A 573 8.19 9.75 -19.51
C LEU A 573 9.60 10.31 -19.42
N ALA A 574 9.75 11.58 -19.02
CA ALA A 574 11.06 12.20 -18.86
C ALA A 574 11.90 11.48 -17.79
N ARG A 575 11.27 11.05 -16.68
CA ARG A 575 11.94 10.27 -15.62
C ARG A 575 12.49 8.96 -16.17
N GLU A 576 11.67 8.19 -16.90
CA GLU A 576 12.10 6.90 -17.49
C GLU A 576 13.16 7.07 -18.58
N ALA A 577 12.98 8.04 -19.47
CA ALA A 577 13.92 8.34 -20.54
C ALA A 577 15.28 8.81 -20.01
N ALA A 578 15.30 9.78 -19.07
CA ALA A 578 16.55 10.23 -18.47
C ALA A 578 17.28 9.09 -17.74
N THR A 579 16.54 8.23 -17.03
CA THR A 579 17.13 7.05 -16.36
C THR A 579 17.71 6.05 -17.36
N ALA A 580 17.04 5.81 -18.50
CA ALA A 580 17.56 4.92 -19.55
C ALA A 580 18.78 5.53 -20.28
N LEU A 581 18.74 6.83 -20.58
CA LEU A 581 19.85 7.55 -21.20
C LEU A 581 21.11 7.53 -20.32
N LEU A 582 20.97 7.72 -19.01
CA LEU A 582 22.09 7.59 -18.07
C LEU A 582 22.68 6.17 -18.05
N ARG A 583 21.84 5.13 -18.06
CA ARG A 583 22.30 3.73 -18.14
C ARG A 583 23.06 3.45 -19.45
N ALA A 584 22.62 4.04 -20.55
CA ALA A 584 23.28 3.95 -21.86
C ALA A 584 24.54 4.83 -22.00
N GLY A 585 24.92 5.59 -20.96
CA GLY A 585 26.06 6.52 -21.02
C GLY A 585 25.80 7.81 -21.82
N LEU A 586 24.54 8.11 -22.14
CA LEU A 586 24.10 9.25 -22.94
C LEU A 586 23.68 10.43 -22.03
N ALA A 587 24.58 10.86 -21.17
CA ALA A 587 24.28 11.87 -20.14
C ALA A 587 23.84 13.24 -20.71
N ALA A 588 24.39 13.66 -21.86
CA ALA A 588 24.00 14.92 -22.49
C ALA A 588 22.54 14.91 -22.98
N ASP A 589 22.08 13.78 -23.52
CA ASP A 589 20.69 13.63 -23.94
C ASP A 589 19.76 13.55 -22.72
N ALA A 590 20.22 12.91 -21.63
CA ALA A 590 19.47 12.92 -20.36
C ALA A 590 19.27 14.36 -19.84
N GLU A 591 20.31 15.20 -19.88
CA GLU A 591 20.19 16.63 -19.55
C GLU A 591 19.21 17.36 -20.46
N ALA A 592 19.26 17.13 -21.78
CA ALA A 592 18.34 17.75 -22.73
C ALA A 592 16.86 17.39 -22.44
N VAL A 593 16.58 16.14 -22.08
CA VAL A 593 15.24 15.70 -21.66
C VAL A 593 14.80 16.45 -20.39
N LEU A 594 15.69 16.58 -19.40
CA LEU A 594 15.40 17.32 -18.16
C LEU A 594 15.23 18.83 -18.40
N ASP A 595 15.96 19.41 -19.34
CA ASP A 595 15.86 20.82 -19.73
C ASP A 595 14.56 21.14 -20.45
N ALA A 596 13.96 20.15 -21.14
CA ALA A 596 12.68 20.31 -21.81
C ALA A 596 11.47 20.32 -20.86
N LEU A 597 11.63 19.84 -19.61
CA LEU A 597 10.55 19.85 -18.62
C LEU A 597 10.13 21.28 -18.24
N PRO A 598 8.84 21.54 -17.99
CA PRO A 598 8.38 22.82 -17.45
C PRO A 598 8.95 23.04 -16.05
N GLY A 599 9.13 24.31 -15.63
CA GLY A 599 9.80 24.67 -14.38
C GLY A 599 9.27 23.93 -13.15
N HIS A 600 7.95 23.90 -12.96
CA HIS A 600 7.33 23.19 -11.83
C HIS A 600 7.59 21.68 -11.79
N ALA A 601 7.86 21.05 -12.94
CA ALA A 601 8.25 19.64 -13.01
C ALA A 601 9.77 19.52 -12.75
N ARG A 602 10.58 20.34 -13.42
CA ARG A 602 12.04 20.38 -13.27
C ARG A 602 12.49 20.61 -11.83
N ASP A 603 11.75 21.41 -11.07
CA ASP A 603 12.07 21.77 -9.69
C ASP A 603 11.76 20.65 -8.68
N ARG A 604 11.03 19.59 -9.07
CA ARG A 604 10.77 18.46 -8.17
C ARG A 604 12.08 17.73 -7.87
N GLY A 605 12.26 17.30 -6.61
CA GLY A 605 13.53 16.73 -6.16
C GLY A 605 13.99 15.50 -6.95
N ARG A 606 13.06 14.67 -7.46
CA ARG A 606 13.39 13.52 -8.33
C ARG A 606 14.18 13.94 -9.58
N PHE A 607 13.79 15.04 -10.23
CA PHE A 607 14.47 15.53 -11.42
C PHE A 607 15.75 16.30 -11.07
N ARG A 608 15.81 16.95 -9.90
CA ARG A 608 17.06 17.52 -9.37
C ARG A 608 18.10 16.43 -9.08
N LEU A 609 17.69 15.29 -8.52
CA LEU A 609 18.55 14.13 -8.32
C LEU A 609 19.04 13.53 -9.65
N LEU A 610 18.14 13.35 -10.62
CA LEU A 610 18.52 12.90 -11.97
C LEU A 610 19.50 13.88 -12.65
N ARG A 611 19.31 15.20 -12.48
CA ARG A 611 20.25 16.20 -12.98
C ARG A 611 21.61 16.06 -12.31
N ALA A 612 21.67 15.91 -10.98
CA ALA A 612 22.94 15.73 -10.28
C ALA A 612 23.70 14.50 -10.81
N ARG A 613 23.00 13.39 -11.04
CA ARG A 613 23.59 12.17 -11.65
C ARG A 613 24.06 12.39 -13.09
N ALA A 614 23.32 13.15 -13.90
CA ALA A 614 23.72 13.49 -15.26
C ALA A 614 24.98 14.36 -15.31
N LEU A 615 25.03 15.40 -14.47
CA LEU A 615 26.21 16.27 -14.29
C LEU A 615 27.43 15.47 -13.82
N LEU A 616 27.23 14.54 -12.89
CA LEU A 616 28.29 13.66 -12.40
C LEU A 616 28.83 12.74 -13.52
N ALA A 617 27.95 12.11 -14.30
CA ALA A 617 28.33 11.31 -15.47
C ALA A 617 29.06 12.14 -16.55
N ARG A 618 28.84 13.46 -16.57
CA ARG A 618 29.51 14.43 -17.43
C ARG A 618 30.85 14.94 -16.87
N GLY A 619 31.25 14.50 -15.68
CA GLY A 619 32.45 14.95 -14.97
C GLY A 619 32.31 16.32 -14.29
N GLN A 620 31.09 16.87 -14.21
CA GLN A 620 30.79 18.19 -13.64
C GLN A 620 30.43 18.08 -12.15
N ARG A 621 31.36 17.54 -11.36
CA ARG A 621 31.17 17.25 -9.93
C ARG A 621 30.75 18.47 -9.11
N ASP A 622 31.38 19.62 -9.31
CA ASP A 622 31.05 20.84 -8.55
C ASP A 622 29.61 21.32 -8.80
N ALA A 623 29.14 21.22 -10.03
CA ALA A 623 27.77 21.58 -10.39
C ALA A 623 26.74 20.59 -9.80
N ALA A 624 27.07 19.29 -9.79
CA ALA A 624 26.24 18.28 -9.16
C ALA A 624 26.19 18.46 -7.63
N ARG A 625 27.32 18.79 -6.99
CA ARG A 625 27.41 19.09 -5.55
C ARG A 625 26.59 20.32 -5.18
N ALA A 626 26.64 21.38 -5.99
CA ALA A 626 25.86 22.60 -5.76
C ALA A 626 24.35 22.34 -5.65
N LEU A 627 23.80 21.36 -6.38
CA LEU A 627 22.38 20.97 -6.25
C LEU A 627 22.05 20.39 -4.87
N PHE A 628 22.93 19.55 -4.32
CA PHE A 628 22.76 19.00 -2.97
C PHE A 628 22.91 20.08 -1.90
N ASP A 629 23.85 21.00 -2.08
CA ASP A 629 24.11 22.12 -1.17
C ASP A 629 22.94 23.12 -1.12
N GLU A 630 22.31 23.39 -2.28
CA GLU A 630 21.09 24.21 -2.35
C GLU A 630 19.93 23.55 -1.60
N GLY A 631 19.86 22.23 -1.66
CA GLY A 631 18.83 21.46 -0.98
C GLY A 631 17.62 21.11 -1.85
N PHE A 632 17.17 19.86 -1.79
CA PHE A 632 15.90 19.44 -2.38
C PHE A 632 15.29 18.26 -1.63
N ASP A 633 14.01 17.99 -1.93
CA ASP A 633 13.23 16.90 -1.34
C ASP A 633 12.69 15.98 -2.45
N VAL A 634 13.08 14.70 -2.41
CA VAL A 634 12.60 13.67 -3.34
C VAL A 634 11.31 13.09 -2.76
N ALA A 635 10.17 13.73 -3.05
CA ALA A 635 8.88 13.36 -2.43
C ALA A 635 8.53 11.88 -2.63
N ASP A 636 8.80 11.37 -3.84
CA ASP A 636 8.62 9.99 -4.28
C ASP A 636 9.85 9.10 -3.98
N LEU A 637 10.63 9.42 -2.93
CA LEU A 637 11.72 8.54 -2.47
C LEU A 637 11.11 7.25 -1.92
N ARG A 638 11.46 6.13 -2.54
CA ARG A 638 10.95 4.81 -2.16
C ARG A 638 11.57 4.36 -0.84
N GLU A 639 10.80 3.65 -0.04
CA GLU A 639 11.32 2.93 1.12
C GLU A 639 12.57 2.11 0.75
N GLY A 640 13.66 2.31 1.51
CA GLY A 640 14.92 1.61 1.27
C GLY A 640 15.74 2.10 0.07
N GLU A 641 15.31 3.14 -0.65
CA GLU A 641 16.08 3.71 -1.77
C GLU A 641 17.34 4.43 -1.29
N GLU A 642 18.52 3.93 -1.69
CA GLU A 642 19.83 4.50 -1.32
C GLU A 642 20.40 5.47 -2.37
N THR A 643 19.64 5.82 -3.42
CA THR A 643 20.16 6.65 -4.54
C THR A 643 20.67 8.02 -4.08
N LEU A 644 20.07 8.62 -3.05
CA LEU A 644 20.56 9.88 -2.46
C LEU A 644 21.95 9.71 -1.82
N SER A 645 22.13 8.68 -0.99
CA SER A 645 23.40 8.40 -0.32
C SER A 645 24.48 7.94 -1.31
N ASP A 646 24.11 7.13 -2.30
CA ASP A 646 25.03 6.63 -3.33
C ASP A 646 25.54 7.79 -4.19
N THR A 647 24.63 8.67 -4.64
CA THR A 647 25.02 9.85 -5.43
C THR A 647 25.91 10.78 -4.60
N TRP A 648 25.62 10.97 -3.31
CA TRP A 648 26.46 11.79 -2.43
C TRP A 648 27.88 11.22 -2.28
N ALA A 649 28.00 9.90 -2.08
CA ALA A 649 29.30 9.23 -1.94
C ALA A 649 30.15 9.33 -3.22
N GLU A 650 29.54 9.35 -4.40
CA GLU A 650 30.29 9.57 -5.66
C GLU A 650 30.72 11.05 -5.86
N LEU A 651 30.03 11.99 -5.21
CA LEU A 651 30.32 13.41 -5.26
C LEU A 651 31.47 13.81 -4.33
N THR A 652 31.56 13.23 -3.14
CA THR A 652 32.45 13.70 -2.07
C THR A 652 32.67 12.65 -0.98
N ASP A 653 33.77 12.81 -0.24
CA ASP A 653 34.06 12.05 0.99
C ASP A 653 33.46 12.72 2.25
N ASP A 654 32.76 13.87 2.11
CA ASP A 654 32.09 14.53 3.22
C ASP A 654 30.99 13.64 3.83
N PRO A 655 30.73 13.73 5.15
CA PRO A 655 29.60 13.03 5.77
C PRO A 655 28.27 13.34 5.08
N LEU A 656 27.43 12.31 4.90
CA LEU A 656 26.09 12.46 4.33
C LEU A 656 25.26 13.42 5.21
N PRO A 657 24.70 14.51 4.65
CA PRO A 657 23.85 15.41 5.44
C PRO A 657 22.59 14.71 5.93
N ASP A 658 22.20 14.95 7.19
CA ASP A 658 21.03 14.32 7.84
C ASP A 658 19.75 14.37 7.00
N ARG A 659 19.55 15.45 6.23
CA ARG A 659 18.38 15.61 5.34
C ARG A 659 18.28 14.54 4.25
N TYR A 660 19.40 13.92 3.90
CA TYR A 660 19.53 12.89 2.86
C TYR A 660 19.83 11.50 3.44
N ASP A 661 19.96 11.37 4.76
CA ASP A 661 20.24 10.09 5.42
C ASP A 661 18.96 9.29 5.67
N PHE A 662 18.55 8.51 4.68
CA PHE A 662 17.40 7.59 4.73
C PHE A 662 17.83 6.11 4.85
N ARG A 663 19.09 5.85 5.20
CA ARG A 663 19.65 4.50 5.22
C ARG A 663 18.98 3.64 6.30
N MET A 664 18.45 2.49 5.89
CA MET A 664 17.71 1.56 6.76
C MET A 664 18.58 0.44 7.34
N ARG A 665 19.89 0.50 7.09
CA ARG A 665 20.88 -0.49 7.50
C ARG A 665 22.20 0.19 7.89
N PRO A 666 23.12 -0.49 8.60
CA PRO A 666 24.45 0.04 8.85
C PRO A 666 25.12 0.47 7.54
N ALA A 667 25.94 1.53 7.60
CA ALA A 667 26.80 1.88 6.48
C ALA A 667 27.69 0.68 6.13
N ALA A 668 27.79 0.32 4.84
CA ALA A 668 28.74 -0.68 4.40
C ALA A 668 30.15 -0.19 4.74
N GLY A 669 30.83 -0.91 5.64
CA GLY A 669 32.18 -0.61 6.09
C GLY A 669 33.27 -1.01 5.10
#